data_AF-A0A9N8RCJ2-F1
#
_entry.id   AF-A0A9N8RCJ2-F1
#
_cell.length_a   1.000
_cell.length_b   1.000
_cell.length_c   1.000
_cell.angle_alpha   90.00
_cell.angle_beta   90.00
_cell.angle_gamma   90.00
#
_symmetry.space_group_name_H-M   'P 1'
#
loop_
_entity.id
_entity.type
_entity.pdbx_description
1 polymer ?
#
loop_
_entity_poly.entity_id
_entity_poly.type
_entity_poly.pdbx_seq_one_letter_code
_entity_poly.pdbx_strand_id
1 'polypeptide(L)'
;MVSRNRSGRRRTAALAFFVATVILLNYKGFLTLPSFEAAKPDRPELSLAPTCAPTIDHLRRSAYGLTRDVVYQKRCVRPVMDKKIDTQIVSQNPDTLIKDSQIVQLDQACEGWTEPACEPVTLKVPPPYPQEDYSPFLFGVATSLDRLNESLSQFESWLGNTHAQLLAVITDPGDEHKYEAVTKEFHRRGVEVTIKDPWNKAITSNEQHFAIVRDLLQHVTPKTRWVAIVDDDTFFPSLYPMSQILAKNDHKVPAYIGGLSENYDAVKHHGYMAFGGAGVFLTPTLLRELDPHLEECLKNEHVPQGDGLLKQCIYSKTKTKLTVVKGLHQLDMGGDMSGFYESGRLPMSLHHWKSWHQAPVDKMVKISEFCGSCFLQRFAFGSDTVLTNGYSIVQYSAGLESVDLNKMEGSWEGAQGFDWSMSPMRSKMDRRLKKSYHLVDTEVIGKNIRQIYIHRVEEDIPGPGEKSGDPKNPGPKIEEMKDELSFIMASSQKFDGYFQPFTNLVLLPVAVLLSAWVITNFAKQWMRSRKQRSQPIKAEAAVPEKAPIIEPLHDFDWKTAPRRQLRPFKPTYHITMAIQSNTPSELITIDEDYLDRINQRRSIIATHGSTVHGCIPQGDAAIRELYTYLLSEQLPKRFPTIFQLSQDNSACKNLATGMSFPTLPQGSPDAALRILGETIEEDFFLLRQTPEGHQSIAFMCCFPSGFDPSTKLGKTLVEIHGPVPSYEKIGSSMEKFFAKLEVGKSVKRTNWSVQTHTELFNCQGNHITGNDTYNHDEDVDIEKTFLRIELQTLTRLPKTGAILFSFKTYLYPVRQIKEEGLGPAFADAIEGLSKGNAPGMWTYKSAVRWGSSVMDYLRS
;
A
#
# COMPACT_ATOMS: atom_id res chain seq x y z
N MET A 1 -2.20 36.72 72.13
CA MET A 1 -2.38 35.71 73.19
C MET A 1 -3.23 34.57 72.61
N VAL A 2 -2.65 33.35 72.53
CA VAL A 2 -3.29 32.00 72.59
C VAL A 2 -4.40 31.73 71.53
N SER A 3 -4.39 30.72 70.66
CA SER A 3 -4.10 29.29 70.85
C SER A 3 -3.99 28.55 69.50
N ARG A 4 -3.17 27.48 69.53
CA ARG A 4 -3.08 26.33 68.61
C ARG A 4 -4.39 25.92 67.92
N ASN A 5 -4.28 25.52 66.64
CA ASN A 5 -5.12 24.45 66.11
C ASN A 5 -4.30 23.44 65.30
N ARG A 6 -4.05 22.28 65.93
CA ARG A 6 -3.49 21.07 65.33
C ARG A 6 -4.65 20.28 64.70
N SER A 7 -4.86 20.38 63.39
CA SER A 7 -5.72 19.41 62.68
C SER A 7 -5.40 19.15 61.19
N GLY A 8 -4.50 19.91 60.56
CA GLY A 8 -4.24 19.78 59.11
C GLY A 8 -3.30 18.67 58.63
N ARG A 9 -2.55 18.00 59.53
CA ARG A 9 -1.45 17.09 59.14
C ARG A 9 -1.76 15.59 59.13
N ARG A 10 -3.00 15.18 59.45
CA ARG A 10 -3.42 13.75 59.38
C ARG A 10 -4.32 13.41 58.20
N ARG A 11 -4.87 14.38 57.46
CA ARG A 11 -5.71 14.13 56.28
C ARG A 11 -4.92 14.01 54.97
N THR A 12 -3.72 14.58 54.89
CA THR A 12 -2.86 14.51 53.69
C THR A 12 -2.07 13.19 53.59
N ALA A 13 -1.76 12.54 54.71
CA ALA A 13 -1.07 11.24 54.70
C ALA A 13 -1.99 10.06 54.33
N ALA A 14 -3.28 10.11 54.71
CA ALA A 14 -4.25 9.07 54.35
C ALA A 14 -4.64 9.12 52.86
N LEU A 15 -4.72 10.33 52.28
CA LEU A 15 -5.03 10.51 50.87
C LEU A 15 -3.85 10.10 49.97
N ALA A 16 -2.62 10.37 50.38
CA ALA A 16 -1.42 9.94 49.67
C ALA A 16 -1.27 8.40 49.66
N PHE A 17 -1.66 7.72 50.75
CA PHE A 17 -1.62 6.25 50.82
C PHE A 17 -2.72 5.60 49.96
N PHE A 18 -3.90 6.21 49.88
CA PHE A 18 -5.00 5.72 49.02
C PHE A 18 -4.67 5.91 47.54
N VAL A 19 -4.10 7.05 47.15
CA VAL A 19 -3.67 7.35 45.78
C VAL A 19 -2.50 6.46 45.35
N ALA A 20 -1.52 6.22 46.23
CA ALA A 20 -0.42 5.29 45.93
C ALA A 20 -0.91 3.85 45.76
N THR A 21 -1.92 3.42 46.54
CA THR A 21 -2.49 2.07 46.44
C THR A 21 -3.31 1.91 45.15
N VAL A 22 -4.06 2.93 44.72
CA VAL A 22 -4.81 2.95 43.45
C VAL A 22 -3.87 2.97 42.24
N ILE A 23 -2.74 3.69 42.31
CA ILE A 23 -1.72 3.74 41.25
C ILE A 23 -0.99 2.39 41.13
N LEU A 24 -0.66 1.74 42.26
CA LEU A 24 -0.03 0.41 42.26
C LEU A 24 -0.99 -0.70 41.79
N LEU A 25 -2.30 -0.57 42.01
CA LEU A 25 -3.32 -1.48 41.48
C LEU A 25 -3.63 -1.23 39.99
N ASN A 26 -3.43 -0.01 39.49
CA ASN A 26 -3.56 0.32 38.06
C ASN A 26 -2.37 -0.17 37.21
N TYR A 27 -1.15 -0.17 37.77
CA TYR A 27 0.05 -0.62 37.04
C TYR A 27 0.08 -2.14 36.75
N LYS A 28 -0.88 -2.91 37.30
CA LYS A 28 -1.07 -4.35 37.02
C LYS A 28 -2.45 -4.71 36.47
N GLY A 29 -3.25 -3.73 36.04
CA GLY A 29 -4.46 -3.98 35.25
C GLY A 29 -5.64 -4.61 36.01
N PHE A 30 -5.87 -4.27 37.28
CA PHE A 30 -6.97 -4.86 38.06
C PHE A 30 -8.24 -4.00 38.23
N LEU A 31 -8.30 -2.78 37.68
CA LEU A 31 -9.53 -1.98 37.64
C LEU A 31 -9.58 -1.11 36.37
N THR A 32 -10.20 -1.63 35.30
CA THR A 32 -10.61 -0.85 34.13
C THR A 32 -11.93 -0.14 34.42
N LEU A 33 -11.95 1.19 34.41
CA LEU A 33 -13.19 1.94 34.13
C LEU A 33 -13.41 1.91 32.60
N PRO A 34 -14.62 1.59 32.12
CA PRO A 34 -14.85 1.32 30.71
C PRO A 34 -14.73 2.62 29.89
N SER A 35 -13.71 2.69 29.04
CA SER A 35 -13.79 3.50 27.84
C SER A 35 -14.84 2.85 26.94
N PHE A 36 -15.70 3.66 26.31
CA PHE A 36 -16.52 3.19 25.19
C PHE A 36 -15.58 2.89 24.01
N GLU A 37 -14.88 1.74 24.06
CA GLU A 37 -14.49 1.03 22.84
C GLU A 37 -15.79 0.87 22.03
N ALA A 38 -15.80 1.31 20.76
CA ALA A 38 -16.76 0.78 19.82
C ALA A 38 -16.70 -0.74 19.98
N ALA A 39 -17.80 -1.35 20.46
CA ALA A 39 -17.81 -2.75 20.83
C ALA A 39 -17.16 -3.54 19.69
N LYS A 40 -16.04 -4.22 19.97
CA LYS A 40 -15.45 -5.14 18.99
C LYS A 40 -16.61 -6.03 18.52
N PRO A 41 -16.77 -6.25 17.20
CA PRO A 41 -17.86 -7.08 16.70
C PRO A 41 -17.87 -8.36 17.51
N ASP A 42 -19.02 -8.69 18.11
CA ASP A 42 -19.14 -9.86 18.97
C ASP A 42 -18.86 -11.08 18.10
N ARG A 43 -17.66 -11.65 18.21
CA ARG A 43 -17.20 -12.79 17.41
C ARG A 43 -17.16 -14.02 18.32
N PRO A 44 -17.73 -15.15 17.89
CA PRO A 44 -17.82 -16.33 18.71
C PRO A 44 -16.43 -16.95 18.94
N GLU A 45 -16.15 -17.41 20.16
CA GLU A 45 -14.95 -18.19 20.47
C GLU A 45 -15.18 -19.66 20.06
N LEU A 46 -14.83 -19.98 18.82
CA LEU A 46 -15.13 -21.28 18.20
C LEU A 46 -14.09 -22.37 18.48
N SER A 47 -13.02 -22.06 19.23
CA SER A 47 -11.90 -22.97 19.53
C SER A 47 -12.28 -24.19 20.39
N LEU A 48 -13.41 -24.11 21.09
CA LEU A 48 -13.94 -25.13 22.01
C LEU A 48 -15.30 -25.69 21.58
N ALA A 49 -15.82 -25.28 20.42
CA ALA A 49 -17.17 -25.64 20.00
C ALA A 49 -17.24 -27.08 19.45
N PRO A 50 -18.35 -27.81 19.67
CA PRO A 50 -18.52 -29.19 19.18
C PRO A 50 -18.51 -29.24 17.65
N THR A 51 -18.41 -30.45 17.08
CA THR A 51 -18.65 -30.69 15.65
C THR A 51 -20.12 -30.49 15.34
N CYS A 52 -20.43 -29.78 14.25
CA CYS A 52 -21.80 -29.34 13.96
C CYS A 52 -22.27 -29.86 12.61
N ALA A 53 -23.51 -29.50 12.25
CA ALA A 53 -23.97 -29.73 10.90
C ALA A 53 -23.00 -29.09 9.89
N PRO A 54 -22.74 -29.71 8.72
CA PRO A 54 -21.74 -29.25 7.76
C PRO A 54 -21.88 -27.78 7.33
N THR A 55 -23.11 -27.27 7.28
CA THR A 55 -23.37 -25.85 6.97
C THR A 55 -22.88 -24.92 8.07
N ILE A 56 -23.15 -25.25 9.33
CA ILE A 56 -22.72 -24.46 10.49
C ILE A 56 -21.19 -24.52 10.65
N ASP A 57 -20.59 -25.70 10.54
CA ASP A 57 -19.14 -25.85 10.57
C ASP A 57 -18.45 -25.03 9.46
N HIS A 58 -19.10 -24.93 8.30
CA HIS A 58 -18.59 -24.12 7.20
C HIS A 58 -18.69 -22.62 7.51
N LEU A 59 -19.83 -22.12 8.00
CA LEU A 59 -19.99 -20.71 8.40
C LEU A 59 -19.02 -20.31 9.53
N ARG A 60 -18.64 -21.25 10.39
CA ARG A 60 -17.70 -21.08 11.50
C ARG A 60 -16.23 -20.94 11.10
N ARG A 61 -15.89 -21.02 9.80
CA ARG A 61 -14.50 -20.81 9.34
C ARG A 61 -14.04 -19.41 9.73
N SER A 62 -12.94 -19.35 10.49
CA SER A 62 -12.35 -18.09 10.96
C SER A 62 -12.00 -17.13 9.82
N ALA A 63 -11.69 -17.67 8.63
CA ALA A 63 -11.41 -16.92 7.41
C ALA A 63 -12.58 -16.01 6.96
N TYR A 64 -13.82 -16.33 7.33
CA TYR A 64 -14.98 -15.50 6.96
C TYR A 64 -15.19 -14.31 7.89
N GLY A 65 -14.62 -14.33 9.10
CA GLY A 65 -14.72 -13.22 10.05
C GLY A 65 -16.16 -12.79 10.34
N LEU A 66 -17.07 -13.75 10.50
CA LEU A 66 -18.48 -13.50 10.83
C LEU A 66 -18.65 -13.12 12.31
N THR A 67 -19.68 -12.32 12.59
CA THR A 67 -20.18 -12.04 13.94
C THR A 67 -20.87 -13.26 14.55
N ARG A 68 -21.17 -13.21 15.86
CA ARG A 68 -21.90 -14.27 16.56
C ARG A 68 -23.26 -14.50 15.91
N ASP A 69 -24.01 -13.43 15.69
CA ASP A 69 -25.31 -13.49 15.02
C ASP A 69 -25.13 -13.19 13.53
N VAL A 70 -25.63 -14.08 12.67
CA VAL A 70 -25.63 -13.90 11.21
C VAL A 70 -27.02 -14.13 10.63
N VAL A 71 -27.40 -13.29 9.67
CA VAL A 71 -28.60 -13.51 8.86
C VAL A 71 -28.22 -14.49 7.75
N TYR A 72 -28.65 -15.74 7.90
CA TYR A 72 -28.36 -16.81 6.95
C TYR A 72 -29.50 -16.98 5.94
N GLN A 73 -29.12 -17.08 4.67
CA GLN A 73 -30.01 -17.38 3.56
C GLN A 73 -29.36 -18.43 2.67
N LYS A 74 -30.19 -19.25 2.02
CA LYS A 74 -29.73 -20.33 1.15
C LYS A 74 -30.60 -20.42 -0.10
N ARG A 75 -29.96 -20.52 -1.26
CA ARG A 75 -30.65 -20.78 -2.53
C ARG A 75 -29.93 -21.87 -3.30
N CYS A 76 -30.70 -22.76 -3.90
CA CYS A 76 -30.18 -23.83 -4.75
C CYS A 76 -30.38 -23.42 -6.19
N VAL A 77 -29.40 -23.73 -7.02
CA VAL A 77 -29.43 -23.41 -8.45
C VAL A 77 -29.30 -24.72 -9.21
N ARG A 78 -30.21 -24.93 -10.16
CA ARG A 78 -30.13 -26.00 -11.14
C ARG A 78 -29.71 -25.40 -12.49
N PRO A 79 -28.46 -25.64 -12.95
CA PRO A 79 -28.04 -25.16 -14.25
C PRO A 79 -28.74 -25.93 -15.37
N VAL A 80 -29.10 -25.23 -16.44
CA VAL A 80 -29.58 -25.80 -17.70
C VAL A 80 -28.62 -25.35 -18.79
N MET A 81 -27.93 -26.31 -19.39
CA MET A 81 -26.92 -26.03 -20.40
C MET A 81 -27.57 -25.52 -21.68
N ASP A 82 -27.13 -24.36 -22.16
CA ASP A 82 -27.55 -23.75 -23.41
C ASP A 82 -26.32 -23.32 -24.20
N LYS A 83 -26.05 -24.00 -25.32
CA LYS A 83 -24.87 -23.71 -26.16
C LYS A 83 -24.98 -22.39 -26.92
N LYS A 84 -26.17 -21.79 -27.00
CA LYS A 84 -26.43 -20.58 -27.76
C LYS A 84 -26.62 -19.34 -26.87
N ILE A 85 -26.48 -19.50 -25.56
CA ILE A 85 -26.65 -18.38 -24.64
C ILE A 85 -25.53 -17.36 -24.83
N ASP A 86 -25.92 -16.09 -24.89
CA ASP A 86 -25.00 -14.98 -24.81
C ASP A 86 -24.81 -14.61 -23.33
N THR A 87 -23.62 -14.84 -22.79
CA THR A 87 -23.33 -14.59 -21.38
C THR A 87 -23.15 -13.11 -21.05
N GLN A 88 -23.06 -12.23 -22.05
CA GLN A 88 -22.97 -10.79 -21.83
C GLN A 88 -24.34 -10.14 -21.58
N ILE A 89 -25.43 -10.84 -21.94
CA ILE A 89 -26.80 -10.39 -21.73
C ILE A 89 -27.30 -10.84 -20.35
N VAL A 90 -27.90 -9.91 -19.61
CA VAL A 90 -28.51 -10.20 -18.31
C VAL A 90 -29.72 -11.12 -18.50
N SER A 91 -29.64 -12.33 -17.96
CA SER A 91 -30.73 -13.30 -18.02
C SER A 91 -31.80 -12.97 -16.98
N GLN A 92 -33.05 -12.87 -17.40
CA GLN A 92 -34.17 -12.57 -16.50
C GLN A 92 -34.74 -13.85 -15.87
N ASN A 93 -34.97 -13.82 -14.56
CA ASN A 93 -35.59 -14.88 -13.80
C ASN A 93 -36.74 -14.32 -12.95
N PRO A 94 -37.99 -14.80 -13.13
CA PRO A 94 -39.13 -14.28 -12.39
C PRO A 94 -39.10 -14.67 -10.91
N ASP A 95 -38.37 -15.73 -10.53
CA ASP A 95 -38.22 -16.10 -9.13
C ASP A 95 -37.33 -15.12 -8.38
N THR A 96 -37.60 -14.91 -7.08
CA THR A 96 -36.68 -14.19 -6.20
C THR A 96 -35.50 -15.10 -5.82
N LEU A 97 -34.30 -14.51 -5.79
CA LEU A 97 -33.09 -15.22 -5.35
C LEU A 97 -33.11 -15.40 -3.83
N ILE A 98 -33.49 -14.34 -3.12
CA ILE A 98 -33.61 -14.27 -1.66
C ILE A 98 -35.09 -14.40 -1.29
N LYS A 99 -35.43 -15.38 -0.46
CA LYS A 99 -36.82 -15.65 -0.01
C LYS A 99 -36.90 -15.61 1.51
N ASP A 100 -36.31 -16.62 2.14
CA ASP A 100 -36.37 -16.84 3.58
C ASP A 100 -35.02 -16.55 4.22
N SER A 101 -35.04 -15.96 5.42
CA SER A 101 -33.86 -15.72 6.24
C SER A 101 -34.06 -16.24 7.65
N GLN A 102 -32.98 -16.75 8.24
CA GLN A 102 -32.94 -17.14 9.65
C GLN A 102 -31.74 -16.52 10.34
N ILE A 103 -31.93 -16.10 11.59
CA ILE A 103 -30.83 -15.63 12.43
C ILE A 103 -30.14 -16.85 13.03
N VAL A 104 -28.84 -16.95 12.83
CA VAL A 104 -28.02 -18.07 13.30
C VAL A 104 -27.01 -17.54 14.30
N GLN A 105 -27.07 -18.03 15.54
CA GLN A 105 -26.07 -17.76 16.56
C GLN A 105 -24.95 -18.77 16.42
N LEU A 106 -23.84 -18.37 15.82
CA LEU A 106 -22.80 -19.28 15.35
C LEU A 106 -22.19 -20.12 16.47
N ASP A 107 -22.14 -19.68 17.73
CA ASP A 107 -21.65 -20.44 18.87
C ASP A 107 -22.65 -21.49 19.41
N GLN A 108 -23.95 -21.25 19.25
CA GLN A 108 -25.03 -22.12 19.77
C GLN A 108 -25.69 -23.01 18.70
N ALA A 109 -25.50 -22.70 17.41
CA ALA A 109 -26.22 -23.33 16.30
C ALA A 109 -25.92 -24.83 16.08
N CYS A 110 -25.08 -25.49 16.87
CA CYS A 110 -24.81 -26.93 16.70
C CYS A 110 -25.92 -27.80 17.24
N GLU A 111 -26.60 -27.34 18.28
CA GLU A 111 -27.75 -28.01 18.86
C GLU A 111 -29.01 -27.37 18.28
N GLY A 112 -29.86 -28.17 17.62
CA GLY A 112 -31.13 -27.70 17.08
C GLY A 112 -31.10 -27.13 15.66
N TRP A 113 -29.94 -27.10 14.97
CA TRP A 113 -29.90 -26.72 13.55
C TRP A 113 -30.70 -27.68 12.69
N THR A 114 -31.67 -27.13 11.97
CA THR A 114 -32.37 -27.83 10.88
C THR A 114 -31.97 -27.18 9.57
N GLU A 115 -31.39 -27.97 8.67
CA GLU A 115 -30.96 -27.45 7.37
C GLU A 115 -32.19 -26.96 6.57
N PRO A 116 -32.21 -25.69 6.11
CA PRO A 116 -33.34 -25.20 5.34
C PRO A 116 -33.55 -26.01 4.06
N ALA A 117 -34.81 -26.33 3.80
CA ALA A 117 -35.22 -26.85 2.50
C ALA A 117 -34.84 -25.83 1.41
N CYS A 118 -34.39 -26.33 0.27
CA CYS A 118 -33.74 -25.50 -0.74
C CYS A 118 -34.30 -25.83 -2.12
N GLU A 119 -35.42 -25.19 -2.46
CA GLU A 119 -36.03 -25.34 -3.78
C GLU A 119 -35.15 -24.70 -4.86
N PRO A 120 -34.79 -25.43 -5.93
CA PRO A 120 -33.85 -24.94 -6.91
C PRO A 120 -34.49 -23.97 -7.92
N VAL A 121 -33.85 -22.83 -8.15
CA VAL A 121 -34.12 -21.99 -9.32
C VAL A 121 -33.33 -22.48 -10.52
N THR A 122 -33.89 -22.29 -11.72
CA THR A 122 -33.23 -22.74 -12.96
C THR A 122 -32.47 -21.60 -13.61
N LEU A 123 -31.18 -21.77 -13.89
CA LEU A 123 -30.38 -20.79 -14.63
C LEU A 123 -29.83 -21.41 -15.91
N LYS A 124 -29.98 -20.69 -17.02
CA LYS A 124 -29.36 -21.09 -18.28
C LYS A 124 -27.91 -20.65 -18.29
N VAL A 125 -27.01 -21.59 -18.57
CA VAL A 125 -25.56 -21.37 -18.58
C VAL A 125 -24.94 -22.08 -19.78
N PRO A 126 -23.81 -21.59 -20.32
CA PRO A 126 -23.10 -22.33 -21.35
C PRO A 126 -22.47 -23.62 -20.79
N PRO A 127 -22.11 -24.57 -21.67
CA PRO A 127 -21.34 -25.73 -21.26
C PRO A 127 -19.94 -25.32 -20.74
N PRO A 128 -19.30 -26.17 -19.91
CA PRO A 128 -17.91 -25.96 -19.53
C PRO A 128 -17.00 -25.92 -20.76
N TYR A 129 -15.87 -25.21 -20.64
CA TYR A 129 -14.86 -25.24 -21.68
C TYR A 129 -14.33 -26.67 -21.89
N PRO A 130 -14.02 -27.06 -23.14
CA PRO A 130 -13.34 -28.32 -23.40
C PRO A 130 -12.01 -28.40 -22.64
N GLN A 131 -11.71 -29.59 -22.11
CA GLN A 131 -10.38 -29.89 -21.59
C GLN A 131 -9.44 -30.06 -22.79
N GLU A 132 -8.38 -29.25 -22.85
CA GLU A 132 -7.36 -29.29 -23.90
C GLU A 132 -5.98 -29.51 -23.29
N ASP A 133 -5.04 -30.02 -24.09
CA ASP A 133 -3.63 -30.10 -23.72
C ASP A 133 -2.93 -28.78 -24.06
N TYR A 134 -2.45 -28.07 -23.03
CA TYR A 134 -1.76 -26.79 -23.17
C TYR A 134 -0.23 -26.95 -23.15
N SER A 135 0.30 -28.17 -23.32
CA SER A 135 1.74 -28.39 -23.51
C SER A 135 2.42 -27.57 -24.64
N PRO A 136 1.70 -27.03 -25.65
CA PRO A 136 2.30 -26.07 -26.59
C PRO A 136 2.61 -24.68 -26.01
N PHE A 137 2.20 -24.37 -24.79
CA PHE A 137 2.41 -23.08 -24.14
C PHE A 137 3.57 -23.11 -23.15
N LEU A 138 4.43 -22.08 -23.22
CA LEU A 138 5.47 -21.79 -22.24
C LEU A 138 5.23 -20.37 -21.68
N PHE A 139 4.86 -20.28 -20.41
CA PHE A 139 4.70 -19.01 -19.70
C PHE A 139 6.01 -18.64 -19.00
N GLY A 140 6.36 -17.36 -19.00
CA GLY A 140 7.52 -16.79 -18.33
C GLY A 140 7.11 -15.71 -17.37
N VAL A 141 7.63 -15.78 -16.14
CA VAL A 141 7.43 -14.76 -15.11
C VAL A 141 8.78 -14.37 -14.51
N ALA A 142 9.05 -13.07 -14.45
CA ALA A 142 10.22 -12.50 -13.78
C ALA A 142 9.76 -11.88 -12.45
N THR A 143 10.09 -12.50 -11.31
CA THR A 143 9.56 -12.08 -10.01
C THR A 143 10.53 -12.38 -8.86
N SER A 144 10.14 -12.12 -7.61
CA SER A 144 10.83 -12.64 -6.44
C SER A 144 10.28 -14.00 -6.00
N LEU A 145 11.08 -14.78 -5.27
CA LEU A 145 10.65 -16.09 -4.80
C LEU A 145 9.42 -16.00 -3.88
N ASP A 146 9.38 -14.97 -3.02
CA ASP A 146 8.27 -14.74 -2.10
C ASP A 146 6.97 -14.42 -2.86
N ARG A 147 7.03 -13.52 -3.86
CA ARG A 147 5.87 -13.16 -4.70
C ARG A 147 5.37 -14.33 -5.54
N LEU A 148 6.29 -15.15 -6.07
CA LEU A 148 5.93 -16.39 -6.78
C LEU A 148 5.15 -17.34 -5.86
N ASN A 149 5.62 -17.53 -4.64
CA ASN A 149 4.97 -18.40 -3.66
C ASN A 149 3.60 -17.85 -3.20
N GLU A 150 3.45 -16.53 -3.07
CA GLU A 150 2.16 -15.89 -2.81
C GLU A 150 1.14 -16.09 -3.94
N SER A 151 1.61 -16.26 -5.19
CA SER A 151 0.77 -16.49 -6.38
C SER A 151 0.43 -17.96 -6.66
N LEU A 152 0.87 -18.89 -5.80
CA LEU A 152 0.75 -20.33 -6.04
C LEU A 152 -0.69 -20.78 -6.33
N SER A 153 -1.64 -20.38 -5.48
CA SER A 153 -3.06 -20.77 -5.64
C SER A 153 -3.65 -20.27 -6.95
N GLN A 154 -3.16 -19.13 -7.45
CA GLN A 154 -3.64 -18.50 -8.66
C GLN A 154 -3.05 -19.14 -9.90
N PHE A 155 -1.73 -19.45 -9.90
CA PHE A 155 -1.14 -20.27 -10.96
C PHE A 155 -1.77 -21.67 -10.99
N GLU A 156 -2.02 -22.30 -9.84
CA GLU A 156 -2.77 -23.56 -9.76
C GLU A 156 -4.14 -23.45 -10.44
N SER A 157 -4.84 -22.34 -10.25
CA SER A 157 -6.19 -22.15 -10.78
C SER A 157 -6.28 -22.23 -12.31
N TRP A 158 -5.26 -21.75 -13.05
CA TRP A 158 -5.32 -21.69 -14.51
C TRP A 158 -4.21 -22.47 -15.25
N LEU A 159 -3.15 -22.90 -14.56
CA LEU A 159 -2.12 -23.81 -15.09
C LEU A 159 -2.23 -25.24 -14.56
N GLY A 160 -2.89 -25.46 -13.42
CA GLY A 160 -2.96 -26.76 -12.77
C GLY A 160 -3.51 -27.85 -13.69
N ASN A 161 -2.74 -28.92 -13.88
CA ASN A 161 -3.06 -30.08 -14.72
C ASN A 161 -3.34 -29.76 -16.20
N THR A 162 -2.86 -28.61 -16.70
CA THR A 162 -3.00 -28.22 -18.12
C THR A 162 -1.84 -28.69 -19.01
N HIS A 163 -0.75 -29.15 -18.39
CA HIS A 163 0.56 -29.44 -18.99
C HIS A 163 1.27 -28.25 -19.66
N ALA A 164 0.74 -27.03 -19.56
CA ALA A 164 1.48 -25.82 -19.91
C ALA A 164 2.68 -25.65 -18.98
N GLN A 165 3.79 -25.16 -19.50
CA GLN A 165 5.02 -24.96 -18.73
C GLN A 165 5.08 -23.54 -18.18
N LEU A 166 5.61 -23.37 -16.97
CA LEU A 166 5.92 -22.08 -16.35
C LEU A 166 7.41 -22.00 -16.06
N LEU A 167 8.08 -20.99 -16.61
CA LEU A 167 9.46 -20.63 -16.29
C LEU A 167 9.44 -19.41 -15.37
N ALA A 168 9.87 -19.59 -14.13
CA ALA A 168 10.01 -18.51 -13.16
C ALA A 168 11.48 -18.11 -13.03
N VAL A 169 11.78 -16.87 -13.42
CA VAL A 169 13.10 -16.25 -13.28
C VAL A 169 13.12 -15.40 -12.02
N ILE A 170 13.91 -15.82 -11.02
CA ILE A 170 13.94 -15.20 -9.69
C ILE A 170 14.94 -14.03 -9.66
N THR A 171 14.39 -12.83 -9.59
CA THR A 171 15.14 -11.57 -9.69
C THR A 171 15.93 -11.20 -8.41
N ASP A 172 15.58 -11.80 -7.26
CA ASP A 172 16.30 -11.69 -6.00
C ASP A 172 16.91 -13.05 -5.60
N PRO A 173 18.14 -13.36 -6.07
CA PRO A 173 18.69 -14.70 -5.92
C PRO A 173 18.81 -15.11 -4.45
N GLY A 174 18.27 -16.28 -4.12
CA GLY A 174 18.30 -16.83 -2.78
C GLY A 174 18.23 -18.35 -2.80
N ASP A 175 19.26 -18.98 -2.22
CA ASP A 175 19.28 -20.36 -1.70
C ASP A 175 18.57 -21.42 -2.56
N GLU A 176 19.33 -22.18 -3.35
CA GLU A 176 18.83 -23.26 -4.24
C GLU A 176 17.89 -24.25 -3.52
N HIS A 177 18.06 -24.47 -2.21
CA HIS A 177 17.16 -25.33 -1.43
C HIS A 177 15.73 -24.79 -1.37
N LYS A 178 15.56 -23.48 -1.39
CA LYS A 178 14.23 -22.85 -1.42
C LYS A 178 13.57 -23.02 -2.79
N TYR A 179 14.33 -22.97 -3.88
CA TYR A 179 13.80 -23.23 -5.22
C TYR A 179 13.23 -24.65 -5.30
N GLU A 180 13.95 -25.64 -4.76
CA GLU A 180 13.48 -27.03 -4.75
C GLU A 180 12.18 -27.19 -3.94
N ALA A 181 12.09 -26.56 -2.77
CA ALA A 181 10.90 -26.61 -1.93
C ALA A 181 9.67 -26.00 -2.62
N VAL A 182 9.83 -24.81 -3.22
CA VAL A 182 8.75 -24.13 -3.95
C VAL A 182 8.36 -24.93 -5.19
N THR A 183 9.34 -25.40 -5.98
CA THR A 183 9.09 -26.23 -7.18
C THR A 183 8.27 -27.48 -6.84
N LYS A 184 8.64 -28.19 -5.76
CA LYS A 184 7.88 -29.37 -5.30
C LYS A 184 6.44 -29.04 -4.95
N GLU A 185 6.19 -27.90 -4.32
CA GLU A 185 4.84 -27.49 -3.95
C GLU A 185 3.98 -27.13 -5.18
N PHE A 186 4.54 -26.47 -6.19
CA PHE A 186 3.88 -26.23 -7.47
C PHE A 186 3.56 -27.55 -8.21
N HIS A 187 4.53 -28.47 -8.30
CA HIS A 187 4.33 -29.79 -8.91
C HIS A 187 3.25 -30.61 -8.18
N ARG A 188 3.21 -30.55 -6.84
CA ARG A 188 2.18 -31.21 -6.03
C ARG A 188 0.76 -30.72 -6.36
N ARG A 189 0.63 -29.49 -6.87
CA ARG A 189 -0.61 -28.86 -7.32
C ARG A 189 -0.84 -28.97 -8.83
N GLY A 190 0.00 -29.73 -9.53
CA GLY A 190 -0.14 -29.99 -10.96
C GLY A 190 0.32 -28.83 -11.85
N VAL A 191 1.09 -27.87 -11.34
CA VAL A 191 1.66 -26.78 -12.15
C VAL A 191 3.09 -27.15 -12.52
N GLU A 192 3.38 -27.31 -13.82
CA GLU A 192 4.71 -27.65 -14.34
C GLU A 192 5.64 -26.42 -14.31
N VAL A 193 6.37 -26.22 -13.21
CA VAL A 193 7.22 -25.03 -13.01
C VAL A 193 8.71 -25.37 -13.06
N THR A 194 9.49 -24.50 -13.71
CA THR A 194 10.95 -24.48 -13.60
C THR A 194 11.37 -23.16 -12.99
N ILE A 195 12.08 -23.20 -11.87
CA ILE A 195 12.58 -22.01 -11.17
C ILE A 195 14.09 -21.89 -11.43
N LYS A 196 14.54 -20.71 -11.85
CA LYS A 196 15.97 -20.45 -12.08
C LYS A 196 16.36 -19.01 -11.77
N ASP A 197 17.66 -18.80 -11.62
CA ASP A 197 18.25 -17.48 -11.64
C ASP A 197 18.25 -16.87 -13.05
N PRO A 198 18.19 -15.53 -13.18
CA PRO A 198 18.28 -14.84 -14.47
C PRO A 198 19.66 -15.06 -15.10
N TRP A 199 19.70 -15.16 -16.44
CA TRP A 199 20.96 -15.23 -17.19
C TRP A 199 21.82 -13.97 -17.00
N ASN A 200 21.21 -12.83 -16.70
CA ASN A 200 21.89 -11.57 -16.40
C ASN A 200 21.45 -11.02 -15.04
N LYS A 201 22.27 -11.20 -14.01
CA LYS A 201 21.99 -10.72 -12.64
C LYS A 201 22.30 -9.23 -12.44
N ALA A 202 22.91 -8.56 -13.41
CA ALA A 202 23.40 -7.19 -13.28
C ALA A 202 22.33 -6.12 -13.60
N ILE A 203 21.18 -6.53 -14.14
CA ILE A 203 20.08 -5.65 -14.55
C ILE A 203 18.97 -5.64 -13.49
N THR A 204 18.17 -4.59 -13.51
CA THR A 204 17.06 -4.37 -12.58
C THR A 204 15.91 -5.35 -12.80
N SER A 205 15.08 -5.56 -11.77
CA SER A 205 13.89 -6.43 -11.87
C SER A 205 12.94 -6.02 -13.02
N ASN A 206 12.81 -4.71 -13.31
CA ASN A 206 12.01 -4.24 -14.44
C ASN A 206 12.61 -4.65 -15.79
N GLU A 207 13.93 -4.57 -15.95
CA GLU A 207 14.62 -5.02 -17.17
C GLU A 207 14.58 -6.55 -17.33
N GLN A 208 14.41 -7.31 -16.24
CA GLN A 208 14.26 -8.77 -16.30
C GLN A 208 13.01 -9.21 -17.07
N HIS A 209 11.94 -8.40 -17.07
CA HIS A 209 10.71 -8.69 -17.84
C HIS A 209 10.96 -8.66 -19.36
N PHE A 210 12.01 -7.97 -19.81
CA PHE A 210 12.52 -8.06 -21.18
C PHE A 210 13.58 -9.16 -21.34
N ALA A 211 14.55 -9.22 -20.41
CA ALA A 211 15.68 -10.14 -20.53
C ALA A 211 15.27 -11.62 -20.45
N ILE A 212 14.12 -11.94 -19.85
CA ILE A 212 13.54 -13.28 -19.80
C ILE A 212 13.33 -13.90 -21.20
N VAL A 213 13.31 -13.11 -22.28
CA VAL A 213 13.28 -13.60 -23.67
C VAL A 213 14.33 -14.67 -23.95
N ARG A 214 15.57 -14.50 -23.46
CA ARG A 214 16.64 -15.49 -23.62
C ARG A 214 16.38 -16.75 -22.80
N ASP A 215 15.98 -16.58 -21.54
CA ASP A 215 15.66 -17.70 -20.65
C ASP A 215 14.52 -18.54 -21.24
N LEU A 216 13.48 -17.90 -21.77
CA LEU A 216 12.37 -18.57 -22.44
C LEU A 216 12.82 -19.30 -23.69
N LEU A 217 13.64 -18.67 -24.54
CA LEU A 217 14.17 -19.32 -25.74
C LEU A 217 14.95 -20.60 -25.41
N GLN A 218 15.73 -20.59 -24.33
CA GLN A 218 16.47 -21.76 -23.86
C GLN A 218 15.56 -22.89 -23.34
N HIS A 219 14.32 -22.59 -22.95
CA HIS A 219 13.33 -23.56 -22.47
C HIS A 219 12.32 -23.97 -23.55
N VAL A 220 12.39 -23.41 -24.76
CA VAL A 220 11.54 -23.82 -25.88
C VAL A 220 11.81 -25.30 -26.22
N THR A 221 10.75 -26.10 -26.27
CA THR A 221 10.79 -27.50 -26.71
C THR A 221 10.23 -27.65 -28.12
N PRO A 222 10.39 -28.81 -28.79
CA PRO A 222 9.74 -29.09 -30.07
C PRO A 222 8.21 -29.01 -30.03
N LYS A 223 7.59 -29.12 -28.84
CA LYS A 223 6.14 -28.97 -28.67
C LYS A 223 5.70 -27.52 -28.53
N THR A 224 6.59 -26.64 -28.06
CA THR A 224 6.28 -25.23 -27.77
C THR A 224 5.95 -24.47 -29.06
N ARG A 225 4.74 -23.91 -29.12
CA ARG A 225 4.24 -23.08 -30.23
C ARG A 225 4.09 -21.63 -29.82
N TRP A 226 3.76 -21.39 -28.55
CA TRP A 226 3.52 -20.07 -28.01
C TRP A 226 4.30 -19.86 -26.72
N VAL A 227 4.91 -18.70 -26.61
CA VAL A 227 5.57 -18.23 -25.42
C VAL A 227 4.79 -17.04 -24.89
N ALA A 228 4.55 -16.97 -23.58
CA ALA A 228 3.87 -15.84 -22.96
C ALA A 228 4.75 -15.23 -21.88
N ILE A 229 4.89 -13.91 -21.85
CA ILE A 229 5.47 -13.16 -20.72
C ILE A 229 4.31 -12.61 -19.91
N VAL A 230 4.32 -12.87 -18.61
CA VAL A 230 3.25 -12.52 -17.66
C VAL A 230 3.85 -12.01 -16.35
N ASP A 231 3.06 -11.23 -15.61
CA ASP A 231 3.39 -10.81 -14.25
C ASP A 231 2.89 -11.87 -13.26
N ASP A 232 3.38 -11.84 -12.02
CA ASP A 232 2.90 -12.76 -10.99
C ASP A 232 1.48 -12.46 -10.47
N ASP A 233 0.90 -11.33 -10.84
CA ASP A 233 -0.52 -10.98 -10.68
C ASP A 233 -1.30 -11.00 -12.00
N THR A 234 -0.75 -11.53 -13.09
CA THR A 234 -1.55 -11.86 -14.29
C THR A 234 -2.34 -13.14 -14.05
N PHE A 235 -3.64 -13.11 -14.33
CA PHE A 235 -4.53 -14.24 -14.10
C PHE A 235 -5.42 -14.50 -15.32
N PHE A 236 -5.46 -15.74 -15.80
CA PHE A 236 -6.34 -16.13 -16.91
C PHE A 236 -7.54 -16.90 -16.37
N PRO A 237 -8.78 -16.42 -16.52
CA PRO A 237 -9.95 -17.19 -16.10
C PRO A 237 -10.06 -18.55 -16.81
N SER A 238 -9.57 -18.62 -18.06
CA SER A 238 -9.36 -19.86 -18.78
C SER A 238 -8.36 -19.62 -19.90
N LEU A 239 -7.51 -20.62 -20.18
CA LEU A 239 -6.64 -20.59 -21.36
C LEU A 239 -7.37 -20.88 -22.66
N TYR A 240 -8.58 -21.45 -22.62
CA TYR A 240 -9.30 -21.90 -23.82
C TYR A 240 -9.62 -20.77 -24.80
N PRO A 241 -10.21 -19.62 -24.40
CA PRO A 241 -10.48 -18.53 -25.36
C PRO A 241 -9.20 -18.04 -26.05
N MET A 242 -8.11 -17.93 -25.30
CA MET A 242 -6.83 -17.50 -25.84
C MET A 242 -6.22 -18.55 -26.77
N SER A 243 -6.33 -19.85 -26.45
CA SER A 243 -5.84 -20.93 -27.33
C SER A 243 -6.54 -20.90 -28.69
N GLN A 244 -7.86 -20.63 -28.72
CA GLN A 244 -8.60 -20.53 -29.97
C GLN A 244 -8.21 -19.30 -30.81
N ILE A 245 -7.82 -18.19 -30.18
CA ILE A 245 -7.31 -17.00 -30.88
C ILE A 245 -5.93 -17.30 -31.47
N LEU A 246 -5.04 -17.88 -30.68
CA LEU A 246 -3.68 -18.20 -31.10
C LEU A 246 -3.63 -19.31 -32.16
N ALA A 247 -4.55 -20.29 -32.12
CA ALA A 247 -4.66 -21.35 -33.11
C ALA A 247 -4.95 -20.84 -34.53
N LYS A 248 -5.47 -19.61 -34.67
CA LYS A 248 -5.70 -18.96 -35.98
C LYS A 248 -4.43 -18.35 -36.59
N ASN A 249 -3.33 -18.32 -35.83
CA ASN A 249 -2.06 -17.73 -36.26
C ASN A 249 -1.03 -18.82 -36.56
N ASP A 250 -0.18 -18.59 -37.56
CA ASP A 250 0.93 -19.49 -37.86
C ASP A 250 2.09 -19.27 -36.88
N HIS A 251 2.22 -20.15 -35.90
CA HIS A 251 3.28 -20.14 -34.89
C HIS A 251 4.71 -20.25 -35.46
N LYS A 252 4.87 -20.58 -36.76
CA LYS A 252 6.17 -20.64 -37.42
C LYS A 252 6.67 -19.26 -37.87
N VAL A 253 5.79 -18.27 -37.98
CA VAL A 253 6.11 -16.90 -38.38
C VAL A 253 6.27 -16.02 -37.13
N PRO A 254 7.19 -15.03 -37.11
CA PRO A 254 7.29 -14.09 -36.01
C PRO A 254 5.96 -13.40 -35.70
N ALA A 255 5.45 -13.55 -34.48
CA ALA A 255 4.25 -12.85 -34.02
C ALA A 255 4.45 -12.23 -32.63
N TYR A 256 3.88 -11.04 -32.47
CA TYR A 256 3.81 -10.25 -31.23
C TYR A 256 2.35 -9.89 -30.96
N ILE A 257 1.74 -10.51 -29.94
CA ILE A 257 0.29 -10.49 -29.70
C ILE A 257 0.03 -10.11 -28.23
N GLY A 258 -0.90 -9.20 -27.96
CA GLY A 258 -1.26 -8.85 -26.59
C GLY A 258 -2.34 -7.78 -26.47
N GLY A 259 -2.63 -7.36 -25.24
CA GLY A 259 -3.60 -6.30 -24.92
C GLY A 259 -2.96 -4.92 -24.81
N LEU A 260 -3.71 -3.88 -25.16
CA LEU A 260 -3.39 -2.50 -24.77
C LEU A 260 -3.88 -2.27 -23.33
N SER A 261 -3.28 -1.32 -22.61
CA SER A 261 -3.88 -0.80 -21.38
C SER A 261 -5.23 -0.16 -21.70
N GLU A 262 -6.19 -0.24 -20.79
CA GLU A 262 -7.50 0.39 -20.90
C GLU A 262 -7.46 1.86 -20.50
N ASN A 263 -6.37 2.30 -19.88
CA ASN A 263 -6.11 3.70 -19.59
C ASN A 263 -5.57 4.39 -20.85
N TYR A 264 -6.32 5.38 -21.35
CA TYR A 264 -5.93 6.13 -22.55
C TYR A 264 -4.57 6.81 -22.40
N ASP A 265 -4.29 7.37 -21.22
CA ASP A 265 -3.05 8.08 -20.96
C ASP A 265 -1.84 7.15 -20.95
N ALA A 266 -2.01 5.90 -20.50
CA ALA A 266 -0.97 4.87 -20.58
C ALA A 266 -0.64 4.54 -22.05
N VAL A 267 -1.66 4.33 -22.89
CA VAL A 267 -1.48 4.10 -24.33
C VAL A 267 -0.84 5.31 -25.02
N LYS A 268 -1.27 6.53 -24.66
CA LYS A 268 -0.69 7.77 -25.19
C LYS A 268 0.78 7.94 -24.81
N HIS A 269 1.16 7.58 -23.59
CA HIS A 269 2.52 7.74 -23.10
C HIS A 269 3.48 6.67 -23.62
N HIS A 270 3.07 5.39 -23.59
CA HIS A 270 3.95 4.26 -23.94
C HIS A 270 3.84 3.84 -25.42
N GLY A 271 2.78 4.28 -26.09
CA GLY A 271 2.45 3.92 -27.46
C GLY A 271 1.73 2.56 -27.57
N TYR A 272 1.62 2.08 -28.80
CA TYR A 272 0.97 0.80 -29.11
C TYR A 272 1.92 -0.37 -28.80
N MET A 273 1.82 -0.90 -27.59
CA MET A 273 2.55 -2.08 -27.11
C MET A 273 1.62 -3.06 -26.41
N ALA A 274 2.00 -4.34 -26.40
CA ALA A 274 1.40 -5.30 -25.48
C ALA A 274 1.89 -4.98 -24.06
N PHE A 275 0.97 -4.78 -23.13
CA PHE A 275 1.28 -4.55 -21.73
C PHE A 275 1.43 -5.91 -20.99
N GLY A 276 2.45 -6.02 -20.15
CA GLY A 276 2.92 -7.24 -19.50
C GLY A 276 1.85 -7.90 -18.63
N GLY A 277 1.19 -7.10 -17.80
CA GLY A 277 0.14 -7.55 -16.90
C GLY A 277 -1.08 -8.14 -17.60
N ALA A 278 -1.40 -7.66 -18.81
CA ALA A 278 -2.44 -8.23 -19.67
C ALA A 278 -2.03 -9.59 -20.30
N GLY A 279 -0.74 -9.90 -20.30
CA GLY A 279 -0.13 -11.06 -20.94
C GLY A 279 0.36 -10.76 -22.36
N VAL A 280 1.63 -11.06 -22.63
CA VAL A 280 2.30 -10.84 -23.92
C VAL A 280 2.64 -12.17 -24.58
N PHE A 281 2.04 -12.46 -25.73
CA PHE A 281 2.23 -13.71 -26.45
C PHE A 281 3.15 -13.54 -27.67
N LEU A 282 4.14 -14.41 -27.77
CA LEU A 282 5.22 -14.40 -28.75
C LEU A 282 5.38 -15.79 -29.35
N THR A 283 5.81 -15.85 -30.61
CA THR A 283 6.25 -17.12 -31.22
C THR A 283 7.72 -17.41 -30.90
N PRO A 284 8.14 -18.68 -30.75
CA PRO A 284 9.57 -19.03 -30.65
C PRO A 284 10.41 -18.48 -31.80
N THR A 285 9.85 -18.33 -33.01
CA THR A 285 10.54 -17.70 -34.15
C THR A 285 10.93 -16.25 -33.86
N LEU A 286 10.03 -15.45 -33.28
CA LEU A 286 10.34 -14.09 -32.86
C LEU A 286 11.42 -14.06 -31.76
N LEU A 287 11.36 -14.94 -30.77
CA LEU A 287 12.40 -15.01 -29.72
C LEU A 287 13.79 -15.25 -30.32
N ARG A 288 13.91 -16.14 -31.33
CA ARG A 288 15.19 -16.39 -32.04
C ARG A 288 15.69 -15.17 -32.81
N GLU A 289 14.79 -14.33 -33.34
CA GLU A 289 15.19 -13.07 -33.98
C GLU A 289 15.67 -12.03 -32.97
N LEU A 290 15.12 -12.01 -31.75
CA LEU A 290 15.47 -11.03 -30.71
C LEU A 290 16.74 -11.40 -29.94
N ASP A 291 16.98 -12.68 -29.67
CA ASP A 291 18.05 -13.16 -28.79
C ASP A 291 19.45 -12.58 -29.10
N PRO A 292 19.89 -12.44 -30.36
CA PRO A 292 21.19 -11.86 -30.68
C PRO A 292 21.31 -10.36 -30.39
N HIS A 293 20.18 -9.68 -30.17
CA HIS A 293 20.11 -8.23 -29.98
C HIS A 293 19.81 -7.81 -28.54
N LEU A 294 19.58 -8.75 -27.61
CA LEU A 294 19.14 -8.43 -26.25
C LEU A 294 20.12 -7.51 -25.51
N GLU A 295 21.42 -7.78 -25.56
CA GLU A 295 22.42 -6.93 -24.92
C GLU A 295 22.51 -5.53 -25.54
N GLU A 296 22.29 -5.42 -26.85
CA GLU A 296 22.26 -4.13 -27.53
C GLU A 296 21.02 -3.34 -27.12
N CYS A 297 19.85 -3.97 -27.14
CA CYS A 297 18.59 -3.37 -26.73
C CYS A 297 18.60 -2.96 -25.24
N LEU A 298 19.21 -3.76 -24.35
CA LEU A 298 19.37 -3.41 -22.93
C LEU A 298 20.26 -2.17 -22.71
N LYS A 299 21.23 -1.91 -23.59
CA LYS A 299 22.19 -0.79 -23.43
C LYS A 299 21.72 0.51 -24.06
N ASN A 300 21.06 0.43 -25.21
CA ASN A 300 20.82 1.58 -26.09
C ASN A 300 19.44 2.21 -25.93
N GLU A 301 18.51 1.54 -25.24
CA GLU A 301 17.13 2.01 -25.12
C GLU A 301 16.93 2.85 -23.85
N HIS A 302 16.31 4.01 -24.01
CA HIS A 302 16.13 5.01 -22.95
C HIS A 302 14.88 4.75 -22.08
N VAL A 303 14.27 3.56 -22.19
CA VAL A 303 13.02 3.20 -21.50
C VAL A 303 13.30 2.10 -20.48
N PRO A 304 13.25 2.37 -19.16
CA PRO A 304 13.62 1.38 -18.14
C PRO A 304 12.52 0.34 -17.84
N GLN A 305 11.39 0.34 -18.58
CA GLN A 305 10.26 -0.57 -18.35
C GLN A 305 10.34 -1.77 -19.30
N GLY A 306 10.16 -2.99 -18.78
CA GLY A 306 10.31 -4.24 -19.52
C GLY A 306 9.48 -4.33 -20.81
N ASP A 307 8.19 -4.03 -20.75
CA ASP A 307 7.31 -4.07 -21.94
C ASP A 307 7.71 -3.03 -23.00
N GLY A 308 8.15 -1.86 -22.52
CA GLY A 308 8.66 -0.78 -23.35
C GLY A 308 9.92 -1.21 -24.11
N LEU A 309 10.87 -1.84 -23.42
CA LEU A 309 12.08 -2.42 -23.99
C LEU A 309 11.76 -3.51 -25.00
N LEU A 310 10.84 -4.42 -24.66
CA LEU A 310 10.40 -5.49 -25.55
C LEU A 310 9.83 -4.93 -26.85
N LYS A 311 8.88 -3.99 -26.77
CA LYS A 311 8.30 -3.31 -27.92
C LYS A 311 9.39 -2.61 -28.76
N GLN A 312 10.27 -1.85 -28.13
CA GLN A 312 11.33 -1.11 -28.83
C GLN A 312 12.26 -2.06 -29.58
N CYS A 313 12.75 -3.10 -28.91
CA CYS A 313 13.64 -4.08 -29.53
C CYS A 313 12.96 -4.83 -30.68
N ILE A 314 11.68 -5.25 -30.53
CA ILE A 314 10.91 -5.86 -31.63
C ILE A 314 10.82 -4.90 -32.81
N TYR A 315 10.49 -3.62 -32.58
CA TYR A 315 10.25 -2.67 -33.65
C TYR A 315 11.53 -2.18 -34.33
N SER A 316 12.66 -2.15 -33.62
CA SER A 316 13.94 -1.73 -34.15
C SER A 316 14.71 -2.86 -34.84
N LYS A 317 14.48 -4.12 -34.44
CA LYS A 317 15.23 -5.28 -34.94
C LYS A 317 14.45 -6.19 -35.88
N THR A 318 13.13 -6.10 -35.92
CA THR A 318 12.28 -7.00 -36.71
C THR A 318 11.22 -6.25 -37.51
N LYS A 319 10.55 -6.95 -38.44
CA LYS A 319 9.37 -6.43 -39.16
C LYS A 319 8.06 -6.70 -38.41
N THR A 320 8.11 -7.39 -37.28
CA THR A 320 6.95 -7.80 -36.51
C THR A 320 6.28 -6.59 -35.86
N LYS A 321 4.94 -6.56 -35.87
CA LYS A 321 4.13 -5.52 -35.25
C LYS A 321 3.08 -6.13 -34.33
N LEU A 322 2.65 -5.34 -33.35
CA LEU A 322 1.67 -5.77 -32.37
C LEU A 322 0.34 -6.13 -33.05
N THR A 323 -0.17 -7.33 -32.74
CA THR A 323 -1.55 -7.72 -32.98
C THR A 323 -2.33 -7.55 -31.69
N VAL A 324 -3.23 -6.58 -31.65
CA VAL A 324 -4.02 -6.27 -30.45
C VAL A 324 -5.16 -7.27 -30.30
N VAL A 325 -5.24 -7.89 -29.12
CA VAL A 325 -6.32 -8.82 -28.74
C VAL A 325 -7.18 -8.17 -27.65
N LYS A 326 -8.47 -8.00 -27.94
CA LYS A 326 -9.45 -7.47 -26.97
C LYS A 326 -9.75 -8.51 -25.91
N GLY A 327 -9.91 -8.08 -24.66
CA GLY A 327 -10.22 -8.94 -23.51
C GLY A 327 -8.98 -9.41 -22.74
N LEU A 328 -7.78 -9.15 -23.26
CA LEU A 328 -6.58 -9.17 -22.42
C LEU A 328 -6.51 -7.83 -21.70
N HIS A 329 -6.61 -7.87 -20.37
CA HIS A 329 -6.81 -6.68 -19.57
C HIS A 329 -5.62 -6.37 -18.68
N GLN A 330 -5.09 -5.17 -18.84
CA GLN A 330 -4.02 -4.65 -17.98
C GLN A 330 -4.61 -4.13 -16.66
N LEU A 331 -5.84 -3.60 -16.67
CA LEU A 331 -6.56 -3.13 -15.49
C LEU A 331 -5.69 -2.24 -14.59
N ASP A 332 -5.11 -1.19 -15.18
CA ASP A 332 -4.45 -0.10 -14.45
C ASP A 332 -5.48 0.74 -13.65
N MET A 333 -6.30 0.09 -12.84
CA MET A 333 -7.44 0.63 -12.10
C MET A 333 -7.25 0.36 -10.60
N GLY A 334 -7.58 1.36 -9.78
CA GLY A 334 -7.46 1.28 -8.33
C GLY A 334 -8.78 1.51 -7.60
N GLY A 335 -8.87 1.04 -6.36
CA GLY A 335 -10.04 1.24 -5.50
C GLY A 335 -11.16 0.24 -5.73
N ASP A 336 -12.39 0.73 -5.86
CA ASP A 336 -13.61 -0.10 -5.96
C ASP A 336 -13.84 -0.61 -7.38
N MET A 337 -13.43 -1.86 -7.62
CA MET A 337 -13.54 -2.54 -8.93
C MET A 337 -14.90 -3.21 -9.18
N SER A 338 -15.90 -2.99 -8.31
CA SER A 338 -17.20 -3.68 -8.41
C SER A 338 -17.86 -3.47 -9.76
N GLY A 339 -17.82 -2.25 -10.30
CA GLY A 339 -18.41 -1.94 -11.58
C GLY A 339 -17.81 -2.71 -12.76
N PHE A 340 -16.49 -2.98 -12.74
CA PHE A 340 -15.85 -3.82 -13.76
C PHE A 340 -16.34 -5.27 -13.65
N TYR A 341 -16.28 -5.87 -12.47
CA TYR A 341 -16.67 -7.26 -12.27
C TYR A 341 -18.18 -7.50 -12.45
N GLU A 342 -19.03 -6.53 -12.09
CA GLU A 342 -20.50 -6.57 -12.23
C GLU A 342 -20.99 -6.13 -13.62
N SER A 343 -20.08 -5.76 -14.52
CA SER A 343 -20.45 -5.37 -15.88
C SER A 343 -20.91 -6.55 -16.74
N GLY A 344 -20.58 -7.79 -16.33
CA GLY A 344 -20.83 -9.00 -17.12
C GLY A 344 -19.95 -9.14 -18.36
N ARG A 345 -18.92 -8.31 -18.50
CA ARG A 345 -17.89 -8.50 -19.52
C ARG A 345 -17.04 -9.70 -19.13
N LEU A 346 -16.71 -10.54 -20.11
CA LEU A 346 -15.87 -11.71 -19.91
C LEU A 346 -14.39 -11.34 -20.15
N PRO A 347 -13.57 -11.20 -19.09
CA PRO A 347 -12.14 -10.98 -19.24
C PRO A 347 -11.43 -12.28 -19.67
N MET A 348 -10.44 -12.18 -20.55
CA MET A 348 -9.53 -13.28 -20.86
C MET A 348 -8.28 -13.25 -19.98
N SER A 349 -7.85 -12.08 -19.54
CA SER A 349 -6.90 -11.93 -18.44
C SER A 349 -7.36 -10.88 -17.44
N LEU A 350 -6.86 -10.97 -16.22
CA LEU A 350 -7.07 -10.06 -15.10
C LEU A 350 -5.71 -9.69 -14.50
N HIS A 351 -5.68 -8.48 -13.98
CA HIS A 351 -4.55 -7.80 -13.34
C HIS A 351 -5.17 -6.59 -12.58
N HIS A 352 -4.53 -5.78 -11.76
CA HIS A 352 -3.60 -6.02 -10.66
C HIS A 352 -4.35 -6.51 -9.38
N TRP A 353 -5.04 -7.66 -9.44
CA TRP A 353 -6.05 -8.11 -8.45
C TRP A 353 -5.56 -8.44 -7.03
N LYS A 354 -4.24 -8.40 -6.78
CA LYS A 354 -3.63 -8.54 -5.44
C LYS A 354 -2.78 -7.34 -5.02
N SER A 355 -2.78 -6.25 -5.79
CA SER A 355 -1.96 -5.07 -5.50
C SER A 355 -2.77 -3.78 -5.57
N TRP A 356 -3.26 -3.36 -6.74
CA TRP A 356 -4.00 -2.11 -6.92
C TRP A 356 -5.45 -2.22 -6.47
N HIS A 357 -6.02 -3.41 -6.59
CA HIS A 357 -7.26 -3.81 -5.93
C HIS A 357 -7.11 -5.22 -5.37
N GLN A 358 -8.12 -5.68 -4.64
CA GLN A 358 -8.16 -7.01 -4.05
C GLN A 358 -9.40 -7.75 -4.55
N ALA A 359 -9.21 -8.87 -5.23
CA ALA A 359 -10.30 -9.76 -5.64
C ALA A 359 -9.88 -11.23 -5.48
N PRO A 360 -10.73 -12.11 -4.93
CA PRO A 360 -10.41 -13.53 -4.74
C PRO A 360 -10.54 -14.31 -6.05
N VAL A 361 -9.76 -13.95 -7.08
CA VAL A 361 -9.94 -14.40 -8.47
C VAL A 361 -9.93 -15.93 -8.64
N ASP A 362 -9.12 -16.63 -7.84
CA ASP A 362 -9.05 -18.09 -7.77
C ASP A 362 -10.39 -18.71 -7.34
N LYS A 363 -11.08 -18.08 -6.39
CA LYS A 363 -12.41 -18.50 -5.91
C LYS A 363 -13.50 -18.08 -6.87
N MET A 364 -13.36 -16.90 -7.47
CA MET A 364 -14.34 -16.35 -8.42
C MET A 364 -14.45 -17.23 -9.66
N VAL A 365 -13.32 -17.66 -10.22
CA VAL A 365 -13.29 -18.39 -11.50
C VAL A 365 -13.77 -19.83 -11.41
N LYS A 366 -13.77 -20.46 -10.21
CA LYS A 366 -14.09 -21.90 -10.06
C LYS A 366 -15.40 -22.33 -10.70
N ILE A 367 -16.36 -21.41 -10.83
CA ILE A 367 -17.62 -21.68 -11.53
C ILE A 367 -17.44 -22.03 -13.02
N SER A 368 -16.35 -21.58 -13.65
CA SER A 368 -15.99 -21.89 -15.04
C SER A 368 -15.71 -23.38 -15.27
N GLU A 369 -15.33 -24.12 -14.22
CA GLU A 369 -15.20 -25.59 -14.30
C GLU A 369 -16.55 -26.27 -14.59
N PHE A 370 -17.66 -25.62 -14.21
CA PHE A 370 -19.02 -26.11 -14.39
C PHE A 370 -19.69 -25.58 -15.65
N CYS A 371 -19.41 -24.34 -16.03
CA CYS A 371 -20.13 -23.69 -17.13
C CYS A 371 -19.29 -22.71 -17.97
N GLY A 372 -17.97 -22.84 -17.97
CA GLY A 372 -17.09 -22.19 -18.95
C GLY A 372 -17.21 -20.67 -18.92
N SER A 373 -17.77 -20.08 -19.97
CA SER A 373 -17.94 -18.62 -20.11
C SER A 373 -19.04 -18.02 -19.22
N CYS A 374 -19.61 -18.80 -18.30
CA CYS A 374 -20.56 -18.31 -17.29
C CYS A 374 -19.90 -17.48 -16.17
N PHE A 375 -18.57 -17.41 -16.13
CA PHE A 375 -17.85 -16.52 -15.23
C PHE A 375 -18.28 -15.07 -15.45
N LEU A 376 -18.69 -14.40 -14.37
CA LEU A 376 -19.30 -13.05 -14.37
C LEU A 376 -20.61 -12.92 -15.18
N GLN A 377 -21.20 -14.02 -15.65
CA GLN A 377 -22.53 -13.99 -16.26
C GLN A 377 -23.56 -13.46 -15.26
N ARG A 378 -24.47 -12.61 -15.75
CA ARG A 378 -25.42 -11.88 -14.90
C ARG A 378 -26.83 -12.46 -14.99
N PHE A 379 -27.45 -12.62 -13.84
CA PHE A 379 -28.82 -13.10 -13.69
C PHE A 379 -29.62 -12.11 -12.85
N ALA A 380 -30.65 -11.51 -13.45
CA ALA A 380 -31.63 -10.70 -12.75
C ALA A 380 -32.71 -11.61 -12.14
N PHE A 381 -33.06 -11.36 -10.89
CA PHE A 381 -34.06 -12.10 -10.14
C PHE A 381 -35.11 -11.14 -9.59
N GLY A 382 -36.38 -11.48 -9.81
CA GLY A 382 -37.50 -10.63 -9.42
C GLY A 382 -37.37 -9.23 -10.03
N SER A 383 -37.63 -8.20 -9.22
CA SER A 383 -37.61 -6.80 -9.66
C SER A 383 -36.42 -6.00 -9.14
N ASP A 384 -35.51 -6.57 -8.35
CA ASP A 384 -34.52 -5.81 -7.59
C ASP A 384 -33.12 -6.44 -7.48
N THR A 385 -32.93 -7.71 -7.82
CA THR A 385 -31.70 -8.44 -7.47
C THR A 385 -30.92 -8.87 -8.71
N VAL A 386 -29.60 -8.70 -8.71
CA VAL A 386 -28.69 -9.22 -9.73
C VAL A 386 -27.62 -10.10 -9.10
N LEU A 387 -27.50 -11.34 -9.57
CA LEU A 387 -26.35 -12.20 -9.31
C LEU A 387 -25.33 -12.01 -10.45
N THR A 388 -24.14 -11.56 -10.10
CA THR A 388 -22.95 -11.64 -10.95
C THR A 388 -22.19 -12.90 -10.56
N ASN A 389 -22.27 -13.92 -11.42
CA ASN A 389 -21.83 -15.27 -11.09
C ASN A 389 -20.33 -15.34 -10.77
N GLY A 390 -20.01 -15.81 -9.56
CA GLY A 390 -18.64 -15.82 -9.05
C GLY A 390 -18.10 -14.47 -8.56
N TYR A 391 -18.91 -13.42 -8.39
CA TYR A 391 -18.44 -12.15 -7.81
C TYR A 391 -19.35 -11.55 -6.75
N SER A 392 -20.61 -11.23 -7.08
CA SER A 392 -21.51 -10.55 -6.15
C SER A 392 -22.99 -10.90 -6.35
N ILE A 393 -23.77 -10.68 -5.30
CA ILE A 393 -25.23 -10.54 -5.36
C ILE A 393 -25.56 -9.11 -4.96
N VAL A 394 -26.24 -8.37 -5.82
CA VAL A 394 -26.58 -6.97 -5.60
C VAL A 394 -28.08 -6.79 -5.55
N GLN A 395 -28.58 -6.13 -4.51
CA GLN A 395 -29.98 -5.72 -4.39
C GLN A 395 -30.09 -4.21 -4.58
N TYR A 396 -30.97 -3.80 -5.48
CA TYR A 396 -31.24 -2.40 -5.82
C TYR A 396 -32.54 -1.95 -5.15
N SER A 397 -32.47 -1.08 -4.16
CA SER A 397 -33.66 -0.69 -3.37
C SER A 397 -34.70 0.09 -4.17
N ALA A 398 -34.30 0.74 -5.27
CA ALA A 398 -35.19 1.40 -6.22
C ALA A 398 -35.63 0.49 -7.39
N GLY A 399 -35.28 -0.81 -7.36
CA GLY A 399 -35.59 -1.79 -8.40
C GLY A 399 -34.68 -1.74 -9.62
N LEU A 400 -34.70 -2.80 -10.42
CA LEU A 400 -33.87 -2.96 -11.62
C LEU A 400 -34.23 -1.99 -12.74
N GLU A 401 -35.47 -1.47 -12.77
CA GLU A 401 -35.87 -0.44 -13.73
C GLU A 401 -35.12 0.89 -13.52
N SER A 402 -34.60 1.13 -12.31
CA SER A 402 -33.82 2.33 -11.99
C SER A 402 -32.36 2.28 -12.47
N VAL A 403 -31.89 1.11 -12.93
CA VAL A 403 -30.49 0.88 -13.29
C VAL A 403 -30.33 0.35 -14.71
N ASP A 404 -29.52 1.04 -15.51
CA ASP A 404 -29.14 0.56 -16.84
C ASP A 404 -28.01 -0.47 -16.71
N LEU A 405 -28.38 -1.75 -16.61
CA LEU A 405 -27.43 -2.86 -16.52
C LEU A 405 -26.61 -3.07 -17.81
N ASN A 406 -26.91 -2.39 -18.92
CA ASN A 406 -26.06 -2.43 -20.12
C ASN A 406 -24.86 -1.49 -20.01
N LYS A 407 -24.83 -0.61 -18.99
CA LYS A 407 -23.72 0.31 -18.73
C LYS A 407 -22.89 -0.18 -17.54
N MET A 408 -21.57 -0.16 -17.72
CA MET A 408 -20.62 -0.46 -16.66
C MET A 408 -20.63 0.66 -15.62
N GLU A 409 -20.70 0.33 -14.34
CA GLU A 409 -20.56 1.33 -13.30
C GLU A 409 -19.12 1.82 -13.20
N GLY A 410 -18.88 3.12 -13.32
CA GLY A 410 -17.56 3.73 -13.10
C GLY A 410 -17.25 3.83 -11.60
N SER A 411 -17.08 2.70 -10.92
CA SER A 411 -16.90 2.64 -9.46
C SER A 411 -15.46 2.88 -9.00
N TRP A 412 -14.48 2.68 -9.88
CA TRP A 412 -13.05 2.76 -9.57
C TRP A 412 -12.51 4.19 -9.68
N GLU A 413 -11.31 4.41 -9.16
CA GLU A 413 -10.65 5.72 -9.17
C GLU A 413 -10.37 6.18 -10.61
N GLY A 414 -10.79 7.40 -10.96
CA GLY A 414 -10.52 7.98 -12.28
C GLY A 414 -11.26 7.32 -13.44
N ALA A 415 -12.40 6.64 -13.21
CA ALA A 415 -13.16 5.91 -14.24
C ALA A 415 -13.44 6.70 -15.53
N GLN A 416 -13.52 8.03 -15.48
CA GLN A 416 -13.71 8.88 -16.66
C GLN A 416 -12.60 8.75 -17.71
N GLY A 417 -11.36 8.42 -17.33
CA GLY A 417 -10.22 8.25 -18.25
C GLY A 417 -10.17 6.93 -19.03
N PHE A 418 -11.16 6.05 -18.80
CA PHE A 418 -11.24 4.70 -19.39
C PHE A 418 -12.35 4.57 -20.42
N ASP A 419 -13.05 5.66 -20.72
CA ASP A 419 -14.21 5.69 -21.61
C ASP A 419 -13.94 5.11 -23.00
N TRP A 420 -12.75 5.30 -23.58
CA TRP A 420 -12.42 4.79 -24.91
C TRP A 420 -12.45 3.26 -25.02
N SER A 421 -12.23 2.54 -23.92
CA SER A 421 -12.16 1.07 -23.89
C SER A 421 -13.29 0.45 -23.04
N MET A 422 -13.73 1.15 -21.99
CA MET A 422 -14.70 0.66 -21.01
C MET A 422 -16.13 1.18 -21.20
N SER A 423 -16.36 2.18 -22.06
CA SER A 423 -17.72 2.63 -22.37
C SER A 423 -18.59 1.52 -23.01
N PRO A 424 -19.92 1.60 -22.89
CA PRO A 424 -20.68 2.65 -22.20
C PRO A 424 -20.63 2.49 -20.67
N MET A 425 -20.45 3.62 -19.97
CA MET A 425 -20.39 3.67 -18.50
C MET A 425 -21.56 4.47 -17.91
N ARG A 426 -21.89 4.18 -16.65
CA ARG A 426 -22.79 4.95 -15.78
C ARG A 426 -22.05 5.41 -14.54
N SER A 427 -22.53 6.49 -13.92
CA SER A 427 -22.00 6.96 -12.64
C SER A 427 -22.11 5.88 -11.55
N LYS A 428 -21.17 5.93 -10.60
CA LYS A 428 -21.25 5.16 -9.36
C LYS A 428 -22.57 5.43 -8.64
N MET A 429 -23.26 4.37 -8.26
CA MET A 429 -24.51 4.42 -7.52
C MET A 429 -24.25 4.65 -6.04
N ASP A 430 -25.16 5.38 -5.40
CA ASP A 430 -25.17 5.56 -3.95
C ASP A 430 -25.33 4.20 -3.26
N ARG A 431 -24.48 3.90 -2.28
CA ARG A 431 -24.48 2.61 -1.57
C ARG A 431 -25.81 2.32 -0.86
N ARG A 432 -26.55 3.35 -0.45
CA ARG A 432 -27.89 3.20 0.15
C ARG A 432 -28.92 2.68 -0.85
N LEU A 433 -28.64 2.80 -2.15
CA LEU A 433 -29.46 2.27 -3.22
C LEU A 433 -28.98 0.90 -3.73
N LYS A 434 -27.81 0.43 -3.27
CA LYS A 434 -27.12 -0.74 -3.79
C LYS A 434 -26.51 -1.56 -2.64
N LYS A 435 -27.25 -2.55 -2.15
CA LYS A 435 -26.75 -3.50 -1.15
C LYS A 435 -26.01 -4.63 -1.85
N SER A 436 -24.72 -4.80 -1.56
CA SER A 436 -23.86 -5.77 -2.25
C SER A 436 -23.38 -6.86 -1.29
N TYR A 437 -23.55 -8.11 -1.70
CA TYR A 437 -22.99 -9.29 -1.06
C TYR A 437 -21.83 -9.78 -1.94
N HIS A 438 -20.61 -9.79 -1.42
CA HIS A 438 -19.43 -10.17 -2.19
C HIS A 438 -19.05 -11.62 -1.94
N LEU A 439 -18.59 -12.32 -2.98
CA LEU A 439 -18.09 -13.68 -2.89
C LEU A 439 -16.84 -13.70 -2.00
N VAL A 440 -16.86 -14.56 -0.98
CA VAL A 440 -15.72 -14.81 -0.10
C VAL A 440 -15.14 -16.21 -0.24
N ASP A 441 -15.92 -17.16 -0.76
CA ASP A 441 -15.49 -18.55 -0.91
C ASP A 441 -16.27 -19.31 -1.99
N THR A 442 -15.56 -20.25 -2.63
CA THR A 442 -16.14 -21.21 -3.58
C THR A 442 -15.54 -22.59 -3.34
N GLU A 443 -16.38 -23.61 -3.21
CA GLU A 443 -15.97 -24.99 -2.92
C GLU A 443 -16.67 -25.97 -3.87
N VAL A 444 -15.91 -26.91 -4.43
CA VAL A 444 -16.45 -28.00 -5.25
C VAL A 444 -16.84 -29.16 -4.32
N ILE A 445 -18.12 -29.54 -4.34
CA ILE A 445 -18.68 -30.59 -3.49
C ILE A 445 -19.25 -31.70 -4.38
N GLY A 446 -18.41 -32.70 -4.67
CA GLY A 446 -18.75 -33.78 -5.61
C GLY A 446 -19.00 -33.23 -7.02
N LYS A 447 -20.26 -33.32 -7.48
CA LYS A 447 -20.71 -32.78 -8.78
C LYS A 447 -21.43 -31.43 -8.65
N ASN A 448 -21.31 -30.77 -7.51
CA ASN A 448 -21.93 -29.48 -7.24
C ASN A 448 -20.86 -28.46 -6.85
N ILE A 449 -21.25 -27.19 -6.86
CA ILE A 449 -20.43 -26.09 -6.38
C ILE A 449 -21.22 -25.32 -5.32
N ARG A 450 -20.52 -24.85 -4.30
CA ARG A 450 -21.05 -23.97 -3.27
C ARG A 450 -20.30 -22.65 -3.34
N GLN A 451 -21.04 -21.55 -3.36
CA GLN A 451 -20.50 -20.19 -3.31
C GLN A 451 -21.05 -19.48 -2.07
N ILE A 452 -20.19 -18.77 -1.35
CA ILE A 452 -20.53 -18.03 -0.15
C ILE A 452 -20.39 -16.54 -0.44
N TYR A 453 -21.49 -15.82 -0.26
CA TYR A 453 -21.56 -14.38 -0.43
C TYR A 453 -21.84 -13.74 0.93
N ILE A 454 -21.07 -12.72 1.28
CA ILE A 454 -21.22 -12.00 2.55
C ILE A 454 -21.46 -10.54 2.24
N HIS A 455 -22.47 -9.98 2.90
CA HIS A 455 -22.64 -8.55 3.03
C HIS A 455 -22.31 -8.16 4.46
N ARG A 456 -21.58 -7.06 4.63
CA ARG A 456 -21.19 -6.54 5.96
C ARG A 456 -21.89 -5.22 6.20
N VAL A 457 -22.55 -5.07 7.35
CA VAL A 457 -23.28 -3.84 7.69
C VAL A 457 -22.33 -2.64 7.74
N GLU A 458 -21.05 -2.85 8.04
CA GLU A 458 -20.04 -1.80 7.97
C GLU A 458 -19.84 -1.24 6.54
N GLU A 459 -20.22 -1.99 5.49
CA GLU A 459 -20.21 -1.54 4.09
C GLU A 459 -21.40 -0.62 3.76
N ASP A 460 -22.49 -0.67 4.54
CA ASP A 460 -23.65 0.23 4.41
C ASP A 460 -23.39 1.61 5.03
N ILE A 461 -22.41 1.71 5.94
CA ILE A 461 -22.05 2.98 6.58
C ILE A 461 -21.29 3.82 5.56
N PRO A 462 -21.81 5.00 5.17
CA PRO A 462 -21.10 5.89 4.26
C PRO A 462 -19.71 6.17 4.81
N GLY A 463 -18.69 5.95 3.98
CA GLY A 463 -17.36 6.44 4.31
C GLY A 463 -17.44 7.96 4.46
N PRO A 464 -16.73 8.58 5.43
CA PRO A 464 -16.69 10.02 5.44
C PRO A 464 -16.11 10.47 4.07
N GLY A 465 -16.82 11.38 3.38
CA GLY A 465 -16.56 11.79 1.99
C GLY A 465 -17.57 11.31 0.92
N GLU A 466 -18.43 10.32 1.19
CA GLU A 466 -19.41 9.83 0.21
C GLU A 466 -20.61 10.80 0.11
N LYS A 467 -20.65 11.67 -0.92
CA LYS A 467 -21.79 12.55 -1.16
C LYS A 467 -23.03 11.71 -1.50
N SER A 468 -24.11 11.92 -0.75
CA SER A 468 -25.44 11.45 -1.15
C SER A 468 -25.74 11.92 -2.59
N GLY A 469 -26.21 11.01 -3.45
CA GLY A 469 -26.52 11.31 -4.85
C GLY A 469 -27.39 12.57 -5.08
N ASP A 470 -27.34 13.07 -6.32
CA ASP A 470 -27.97 14.28 -6.88
C ASP A 470 -29.29 14.73 -6.18
N PRO A 471 -29.38 15.98 -5.67
CA PRO A 471 -30.56 16.49 -4.96
C PRO A 471 -31.85 16.55 -5.80
N LYS A 472 -31.79 16.21 -7.10
CA LYS A 472 -32.94 16.27 -8.02
C LYS A 472 -33.79 15.01 -8.10
N ASN A 473 -33.40 13.89 -7.48
CA ASN A 473 -34.26 12.70 -7.44
C ASN A 473 -34.03 11.90 -6.14
N PRO A 474 -34.71 12.25 -5.04
CA PRO A 474 -34.59 11.49 -3.81
C PRO A 474 -35.27 10.13 -4.03
N GLY A 475 -34.49 9.04 -3.98
CA GLY A 475 -35.03 7.69 -3.87
C GLY A 475 -35.99 7.55 -2.66
N PRO A 476 -36.79 6.47 -2.59
CA PRO A 476 -37.91 6.37 -1.68
C PRO A 476 -37.49 6.56 -0.21
N LYS A 477 -38.36 7.24 0.54
CA LYS A 477 -38.10 7.79 1.88
C LYS A 477 -37.80 6.71 2.92
N ILE A 478 -36.87 7.06 3.80
CA ILE A 478 -36.48 6.37 5.05
C ILE A 478 -37.64 6.36 6.06
N GLU A 479 -38.74 5.70 5.73
CA GLU A 479 -39.84 5.43 6.68
C GLU A 479 -40.12 3.94 6.86
N GLU A 480 -39.61 3.07 5.98
CA GLU A 480 -39.86 1.61 6.05
C GLU A 480 -38.79 0.79 6.81
N MET A 481 -37.69 1.39 7.27
CA MET A 481 -36.63 0.67 8.03
C MET A 481 -36.67 0.91 9.56
N LYS A 482 -37.73 1.54 10.08
CA LYS A 482 -37.87 1.75 11.54
C LYS A 482 -38.27 0.48 12.32
N ASP A 483 -38.81 -0.51 11.63
CA ASP A 483 -39.35 -1.72 12.27
C ASP A 483 -38.27 -2.81 12.52
N GLU A 484 -37.13 -2.78 11.83
CA GLU A 484 -36.01 -3.72 12.12
C GLU A 484 -35.09 -3.24 13.26
N LEU A 485 -34.93 -1.93 13.44
CA LEU A 485 -34.07 -1.36 14.49
C LEU A 485 -34.71 -1.35 15.89
N SER A 486 -36.03 -1.43 15.96
CA SER A 486 -36.79 -1.40 17.22
C SER A 486 -36.85 -2.76 17.93
N PHE A 487 -36.49 -3.87 17.26
CA PHE A 487 -36.46 -5.20 17.87
C PHE A 487 -35.16 -5.52 18.64
N ILE A 488 -34.04 -4.89 18.29
CA ILE A 488 -32.72 -5.18 18.89
C ILE A 488 -32.51 -4.45 20.24
N MET A 489 -33.25 -3.38 20.53
CA MET A 489 -33.09 -2.60 21.77
C MET A 489 -33.87 -3.12 22.99
N ALA A 490 -34.61 -4.23 22.90
CA ALA A 490 -35.49 -4.69 23.96
C ALA A 490 -34.92 -5.79 24.90
N SER A 491 -33.61 -6.06 24.89
CA SER A 491 -33.03 -7.21 25.62
C SER A 491 -31.88 -6.88 26.61
N SER A 492 -31.89 -5.73 27.29
CA SER A 492 -30.93 -5.49 28.38
C SER A 492 -31.51 -4.72 29.58
N GLN A 493 -32.45 -5.34 30.29
CA GLN A 493 -32.72 -4.98 31.68
C GLN A 493 -32.96 -6.21 32.54
N LYS A 494 -31.97 -6.52 33.38
CA LYS A 494 -32.09 -6.97 34.78
C LYS A 494 -30.73 -7.47 35.28
N PHE A 495 -30.17 -6.82 36.30
CA PHE A 495 -30.03 -7.41 37.64
C PHE A 495 -29.30 -6.44 38.58
N ASP A 496 -29.99 -6.05 39.64
CA ASP A 496 -29.42 -5.46 40.86
C ASP A 496 -29.13 -6.58 41.87
N GLY A 497 -28.06 -6.43 42.66
CA GLY A 497 -28.06 -6.95 44.03
C GLY A 497 -26.76 -7.56 44.57
N TYR A 498 -26.32 -6.96 45.69
CA TYR A 498 -25.58 -7.50 46.84
C TYR A 498 -24.05 -7.41 46.93
N PHE A 499 -23.63 -6.74 48.01
CA PHE A 499 -22.26 -6.50 48.47
C PHE A 499 -22.00 -7.29 49.78
N GLN A 500 -20.92 -8.10 49.75
CA GLN A 500 -20.00 -8.52 50.84
C GLN A 500 -20.48 -9.36 52.05
N PRO A 501 -19.55 -10.01 52.84
CA PRO A 501 -18.07 -10.08 52.72
C PRO A 501 -17.48 -11.52 52.84
N PHE A 502 -16.21 -11.75 52.46
CA PHE A 502 -15.22 -12.51 53.27
C PHE A 502 -13.81 -12.40 52.69
N THR A 503 -12.86 -12.24 53.60
CA THR A 503 -11.43 -11.98 53.42
C THR A 503 -10.59 -13.26 53.46
N ASN A 504 -9.41 -13.18 52.82
CA ASN A 504 -8.17 -13.93 53.11
C ASN A 504 -8.17 -15.45 53.08
N LEU A 505 -7.69 -16.02 51.96
CA LEU A 505 -6.58 -16.99 51.92
C LEU A 505 -6.11 -17.10 50.45
N VAL A 506 -4.87 -17.53 50.21
CA VAL A 506 -4.25 -17.76 48.88
C VAL A 506 -3.60 -16.52 48.21
N LEU A 507 -2.60 -15.92 48.87
CA LEU A 507 -1.64 -15.01 48.20
C LEU A 507 -0.16 -15.29 48.55
N LEU A 508 0.20 -16.56 48.83
CA LEU A 508 1.60 -16.96 49.01
C LEU A 508 2.21 -17.88 47.92
N PRO A 509 1.47 -18.72 47.16
CA PRO A 509 2.12 -19.59 46.16
C PRO A 509 2.45 -18.87 44.83
N VAL A 510 1.72 -17.81 44.49
CA VAL A 510 1.79 -17.16 43.17
C VAL A 510 3.02 -16.25 43.02
N ALA A 511 3.50 -15.66 44.12
CA ALA A 511 4.66 -14.78 44.11
C ALA A 511 6.01 -15.51 43.89
N VAL A 512 6.10 -16.78 44.32
CA VAL A 512 7.32 -17.60 44.17
C VAL A 512 7.46 -18.15 42.75
N LEU A 513 6.34 -18.45 42.08
CA LEU A 513 6.35 -18.92 40.68
C LEU A 513 6.63 -17.79 39.69
N LEU A 514 6.16 -16.57 39.97
CA LEU A 514 6.44 -15.39 39.13
C LEU A 514 7.90 -14.94 39.22
N SER A 515 8.54 -15.06 40.39
CA SER A 515 9.95 -14.71 40.56
C SER A 515 10.89 -15.71 39.85
N ALA A 516 10.56 -17.00 39.87
CA ALA A 516 11.31 -18.02 39.11
C ALA A 516 11.18 -17.84 37.58
N TRP A 517 10.02 -17.42 37.09
CA TRP A 517 9.79 -17.17 35.66
C TRP A 517 10.54 -15.93 35.15
N VAL A 518 10.59 -14.86 35.94
CA VAL A 518 11.33 -13.63 35.58
C VAL A 518 12.84 -13.88 35.54
N ILE A 519 13.39 -14.62 36.50
CA ILE A 519 14.83 -14.92 36.57
C ILE A 519 15.26 -15.85 35.42
N THR A 520 14.45 -16.84 35.06
CA THR A 520 14.76 -17.77 33.96
C THR A 520 14.65 -17.11 32.58
N ASN A 521 13.73 -16.17 32.38
CA ASN A 521 13.64 -15.39 31.14
C ASN A 521 14.77 -14.35 31.02
N PHE A 522 15.16 -13.69 32.11
CA PHE A 522 16.32 -12.80 32.11
C PHE A 522 17.63 -13.55 31.81
N ALA A 523 17.82 -14.74 32.38
CA ALA A 523 18.98 -15.58 32.10
C ALA A 523 19.02 -16.09 30.65
N LYS A 524 17.87 -16.44 30.06
CA LYS A 524 17.76 -16.82 28.63
C LYS A 524 18.04 -15.65 27.68
N GLN A 525 17.60 -14.44 28.03
CA GLN A 525 17.83 -13.22 27.24
C GLN A 525 19.29 -12.76 27.33
N TRP A 526 19.93 -12.90 28.50
CA TRP A 526 21.36 -12.64 28.71
C TRP A 526 22.27 -13.67 28.03
N MET A 527 21.88 -14.95 27.98
CA MET A 527 22.62 -15.97 27.21
C MET A 527 22.49 -15.78 25.69
N ARG A 528 21.34 -15.30 25.20
CA ARG A 528 21.16 -14.96 23.77
C ARG A 528 22.00 -13.75 23.35
N SER A 529 22.13 -12.72 24.20
CA SER A 529 22.99 -11.56 23.91
C SER A 529 24.48 -11.90 23.88
N ARG A 530 24.92 -12.93 24.64
CA ARG A 530 26.29 -13.44 24.60
C ARG A 530 26.61 -14.23 23.32
N LYS A 531 25.63 -14.92 22.74
CA LYS A 531 25.82 -15.74 21.52
C LYS A 531 25.81 -14.92 20.21
N GLN A 532 25.29 -13.68 20.26
CA GLN A 532 25.34 -12.71 19.16
C GLN A 532 26.64 -11.90 19.12
N ARG A 533 27.50 -12.05 20.14
CA ARG A 533 28.71 -11.24 20.35
C ARG A 533 29.96 -11.76 19.61
N SER A 534 29.83 -12.74 18.71
CA SER A 534 30.95 -13.39 18.03
C SER A 534 30.78 -13.47 16.50
N GLN A 535 30.27 -12.41 15.86
CA GLN A 535 30.49 -12.22 14.43
C GLN A 535 31.48 -11.05 14.23
N PRO A 536 32.59 -11.25 13.51
CA PRO A 536 33.51 -10.17 13.22
C PRO A 536 32.83 -9.20 12.24
N ILE A 537 32.87 -7.92 12.59
CA ILE A 537 32.50 -6.81 11.69
C ILE A 537 33.44 -6.91 10.48
N LYS A 538 32.91 -7.29 9.31
CA LYS A 538 33.65 -7.24 8.05
C LYS A 538 33.91 -5.78 7.67
N ALA A 539 35.14 -5.55 7.25
CA ALA A 539 35.81 -4.28 7.01
C ALA A 539 35.17 -3.42 5.92
N GLU A 540 35.48 -2.12 6.01
CA GLU A 540 35.42 -1.02 5.03
C GLU A 540 34.66 -1.28 3.72
N ALA A 541 33.58 -0.52 3.52
CA ALA A 541 32.88 -0.45 2.26
C ALA A 541 33.85 -0.03 1.14
N ALA A 542 33.92 -0.83 0.07
CA ALA A 542 34.67 -0.48 -1.12
C ALA A 542 34.14 0.84 -1.69
N VAL A 543 35.03 1.82 -1.85
CA VAL A 543 34.72 3.09 -2.51
C VAL A 543 34.36 2.78 -3.97
N PRO A 544 33.20 3.21 -4.49
CA PRO A 544 32.84 2.95 -5.87
C PRO A 544 33.87 3.55 -6.83
N GLU A 545 34.26 2.77 -7.84
CA GLU A 545 35.35 3.06 -8.79
C GLU A 545 35.04 4.27 -9.72
N LYS A 546 33.79 4.75 -9.74
CA LYS A 546 33.36 5.94 -10.48
C LYS A 546 32.64 6.93 -9.56
N ALA A 547 33.13 8.17 -9.54
CA ALA A 547 32.49 9.27 -8.82
C ALA A 547 31.05 9.51 -9.35
N PRO A 548 30.10 9.88 -8.49
CA PRO A 548 28.75 10.21 -8.92
C PRO A 548 28.76 11.34 -9.95
N ILE A 549 28.08 11.12 -11.08
CA ILE A 549 27.93 12.13 -12.14
C ILE A 549 26.96 13.21 -11.65
N ILE A 550 27.42 14.47 -11.62
CA ILE A 550 26.61 15.65 -11.32
C ILE A 550 26.37 16.38 -12.64
N GLU A 551 25.12 16.46 -13.07
CA GLU A 551 24.75 17.13 -14.31
C GLU A 551 24.67 18.65 -14.10
N PRO A 552 25.44 19.46 -14.84
CA PRO A 552 25.41 20.91 -14.68
C PRO A 552 24.14 21.55 -15.26
N LEU A 553 23.64 22.59 -14.62
CA LEU A 553 22.62 23.48 -15.16
C LEU A 553 23.25 24.83 -15.54
N HIS A 554 23.78 24.92 -16.76
CA HIS A 554 24.56 26.08 -17.22
C HIS A 554 23.77 27.39 -17.32
N ASP A 555 22.47 27.30 -17.58
CA ASP A 555 21.59 28.46 -17.79
C ASP A 555 20.55 28.63 -16.68
N PHE A 556 20.79 28.03 -15.50
CA PHE A 556 19.84 28.09 -14.39
C PHE A 556 19.79 29.48 -13.76
N ASP A 557 18.61 30.09 -13.75
CA ASP A 557 18.32 31.30 -12.99
C ASP A 557 17.36 30.96 -11.86
N TRP A 558 17.87 31.00 -10.62
CA TRP A 558 17.05 30.70 -9.44
C TRP A 558 15.88 31.68 -9.29
N LYS A 559 16.01 32.93 -9.76
CA LYS A 559 14.96 33.95 -9.60
C LYS A 559 13.70 33.67 -10.40
N THR A 560 13.80 32.82 -11.42
CA THR A 560 12.70 32.44 -12.30
C THR A 560 12.40 30.94 -12.24
N ALA A 561 13.16 30.18 -11.46
CA ALA A 561 12.95 28.75 -11.25
C ALA A 561 11.71 28.55 -10.37
N PRO A 562 10.59 28.02 -10.91
CA PRO A 562 9.36 27.92 -10.15
C PRO A 562 9.49 26.91 -9.02
N ARG A 563 8.82 27.18 -7.91
CA ARG A 563 8.65 26.20 -6.83
C ARG A 563 8.04 24.91 -7.38
N ARG A 564 8.60 23.77 -7.00
CA ARG A 564 8.02 22.46 -7.32
C ARG A 564 6.60 22.39 -6.79
N GLN A 565 5.66 21.82 -7.54
CA GLN A 565 4.28 21.61 -7.07
C GLN A 565 4.10 20.14 -6.68
N LEU A 566 4.16 19.85 -5.38
CA LEU A 566 4.02 18.49 -4.85
C LEU A 566 2.59 18.31 -4.30
N ARG A 567 1.87 17.28 -4.75
CA ARG A 567 0.48 16.98 -4.35
C ARG A 567 0.31 15.48 -4.01
N PRO A 568 0.95 14.96 -2.95
CA PRO A 568 0.94 13.54 -2.61
C PRO A 568 -0.36 13.12 -1.92
N PHE A 569 -1.51 13.57 -2.45
CA PHE A 569 -2.83 13.34 -1.86
C PHE A 569 -3.23 11.88 -2.08
N LYS A 570 -3.55 11.21 -0.98
CA LYS A 570 -4.06 9.84 -0.99
C LYS A 570 -5.27 9.79 -0.05
N PRO A 571 -6.42 9.27 -0.49
CA PRO A 571 -7.65 9.27 0.31
C PRO A 571 -7.57 8.34 1.53
N THR A 572 -6.58 7.44 1.56
CA THR A 572 -6.29 6.59 2.72
C THR A 572 -4.81 6.65 3.04
N TYR A 573 -4.48 7.01 4.29
CA TYR A 573 -3.10 7.08 4.74
C TYR A 573 -2.57 5.68 5.08
N HIS A 574 -1.50 5.29 4.38
CA HIS A 574 -0.74 4.11 4.70
C HIS A 574 0.68 4.50 5.09
N ILE A 575 1.09 4.19 6.32
CA ILE A 575 2.49 4.32 6.73
C ILE A 575 3.31 3.30 5.95
N THR A 576 4.16 3.81 5.05
CA THR A 576 5.05 3.03 4.18
C THR A 576 6.33 3.82 3.94
N MET A 577 7.39 3.16 3.44
CA MET A 577 8.62 3.85 3.08
C MET A 577 8.41 4.86 1.93
N ALA A 578 7.52 4.56 0.98
CA ALA A 578 7.15 5.43 -0.15
C ALA A 578 8.35 6.05 -0.90
N ILE A 579 9.44 5.29 -1.02
CA ILE A 579 10.69 5.75 -1.63
C ILE A 579 10.66 5.61 -3.15
N GLN A 580 11.26 6.58 -3.83
CA GLN A 580 11.51 6.60 -5.27
C GLN A 580 13.01 6.79 -5.51
N SER A 581 13.54 6.28 -6.63
CA SER A 581 14.93 6.53 -7.01
C SER A 581 15.20 8.02 -7.19
N ASN A 582 16.40 8.45 -6.81
CA ASN A 582 16.89 9.82 -6.99
C ASN A 582 18.34 9.80 -7.48
N THR A 583 18.82 10.93 -7.99
CA THR A 583 20.20 11.08 -8.48
C THR A 583 21.00 12.06 -7.61
N PRO A 584 22.33 11.94 -7.56
CA PRO A 584 23.19 12.93 -6.89
C PRO A 584 22.98 14.39 -7.35
N SER A 585 22.59 14.61 -8.63
CA SER A 585 22.23 15.94 -9.17
C SER A 585 21.01 16.58 -8.49
N GLU A 586 20.15 15.76 -7.91
CA GLU A 586 18.87 16.15 -7.29
C GLU A 586 18.96 16.13 -5.76
N LEU A 587 20.17 16.12 -5.20
CA LEU A 587 20.39 16.15 -3.76
C LEU A 587 20.01 17.50 -3.12
N ILE A 588 20.31 18.59 -3.83
CA ILE A 588 20.01 19.97 -3.43
C ILE A 588 19.10 20.59 -4.48
N THR A 589 18.07 21.28 -4.02
CA THR A 589 17.03 21.88 -4.86
C THR A 589 16.94 23.38 -4.61
N ILE A 590 17.11 24.16 -5.67
CA ILE A 590 17.07 25.63 -5.64
C ILE A 590 15.88 26.08 -6.49
N ASP A 591 15.16 27.08 -6.01
CA ASP A 591 14.04 27.73 -6.67
C ASP A 591 13.99 29.23 -6.31
N GLU A 592 12.95 29.92 -6.75
CA GLU A 592 12.71 31.35 -6.52
C GLU A 592 12.78 31.79 -5.05
N ASP A 593 12.54 30.89 -4.09
CA ASP A 593 12.56 31.19 -2.66
C ASP A 593 14.00 31.23 -2.06
N TYR A 594 15.01 30.80 -2.81
CA TYR A 594 16.35 30.48 -2.27
C TYR A 594 16.95 31.57 -1.37
N LEU A 595 17.04 32.81 -1.87
CA LEU A 595 17.69 33.89 -1.12
C LEU A 595 16.94 34.24 0.16
N ASP A 596 15.60 34.28 0.10
CA ASP A 596 14.75 34.57 1.26
C ASP A 596 14.88 33.48 2.33
N ARG A 597 14.89 32.21 1.90
CA ARG A 597 15.07 31.06 2.79
C ARG A 597 16.44 31.05 3.45
N ILE A 598 17.52 31.34 2.72
CA ILE A 598 18.87 31.42 3.29
C ILE A 598 18.97 32.57 4.30
N ASN A 599 18.38 33.73 4.02
CA ASN A 599 18.35 34.85 4.97
C ASN A 599 17.56 34.52 6.24
N GLN A 600 16.42 33.83 6.10
CA GLN A 600 15.65 33.34 7.25
C GLN A 600 16.46 32.34 8.08
N ARG A 601 17.15 31.39 7.44
CA ARG A 601 18.03 30.41 8.09
C ARG A 601 19.16 31.08 8.85
N ARG A 602 19.82 32.10 8.28
CA ARG A 602 20.84 32.91 8.99
C ARG A 602 20.30 33.49 10.29
N SER A 603 19.12 34.10 10.25
CA SER A 603 18.49 34.64 11.46
C SER A 603 18.17 33.54 12.47
N ILE A 604 17.61 32.42 12.04
CA ILE A 604 17.26 31.31 12.93
C ILE A 604 18.51 30.72 13.60
N ILE A 605 19.58 30.48 12.82
CA ILE A 605 20.87 29.98 13.30
C ILE A 605 21.47 30.93 14.35
N ALA A 606 21.47 32.24 14.07
CA ALA A 606 21.99 33.24 14.98
C ALA A 606 21.21 33.32 16.30
N THR A 607 19.89 33.15 16.25
CA THR A 607 19.02 33.29 17.43
C THR A 607 18.87 32.00 18.24
N HIS A 608 18.87 30.83 17.60
CA HIS A 608 18.51 29.55 18.24
C HIS A 608 19.68 28.58 18.40
N GLY A 609 20.82 28.84 17.75
CA GLY A 609 22.11 28.15 17.96
C GLY A 609 22.01 26.63 18.03
N SER A 610 22.32 26.06 19.21
CA SER A 610 22.34 24.62 19.47
C SER A 610 21.00 23.90 19.30
N THR A 611 19.88 24.64 19.22
CA THR A 611 18.56 24.06 18.93
C THR A 611 18.49 23.59 17.49
N VAL A 612 19.12 24.33 16.56
CA VAL A 612 19.02 24.08 15.11
C VAL A 612 20.24 23.40 14.52
N HIS A 613 21.36 23.34 15.22
CA HIS A 613 22.48 22.51 14.81
C HIS A 613 23.23 21.89 15.98
N GLY A 614 23.82 20.73 15.75
CA GLY A 614 24.63 20.06 16.76
C GLY A 614 25.32 18.82 16.22
N CYS A 615 26.36 18.40 16.93
CA CYS A 615 27.20 17.27 16.57
C CYS A 615 27.71 16.57 17.83
N ILE A 616 27.65 15.24 17.89
CA ILE A 616 28.43 14.46 18.85
C ILE A 616 29.84 14.20 18.29
N PRO A 617 30.86 13.85 19.09
CA PRO A 617 32.24 13.71 18.60
C PRO A 617 32.39 12.80 17.37
N GLN A 618 31.56 11.75 17.26
CA GLN A 618 31.56 10.80 16.16
C GLN A 618 31.00 11.36 14.84
N GLY A 619 30.36 12.54 14.87
CA GLY A 619 29.76 13.19 13.70
C GLY A 619 30.70 14.11 12.92
N ASP A 620 31.83 14.53 13.49
CA ASP A 620 32.72 15.55 12.90
C ASP A 620 33.20 15.14 11.49
N ALA A 621 33.68 13.90 11.34
CA ALA A 621 34.14 13.40 10.04
C ALA A 621 33.06 13.46 8.96
N ALA A 622 31.81 13.12 9.30
CA ALA A 622 30.69 13.12 8.35
C ALA A 622 30.27 14.54 7.96
N ILE A 623 30.30 15.49 8.90
CA ILE A 623 30.07 16.92 8.62
C ILE A 623 31.14 17.44 7.66
N ARG A 624 32.41 17.16 7.95
CA ARG A 624 33.53 17.65 7.13
C ARG A 624 33.50 17.09 5.72
N GLU A 625 33.13 15.81 5.59
CA GLU A 625 32.91 15.17 4.29
C GLU A 625 31.77 15.85 3.53
N LEU A 626 30.60 16.01 4.16
CA LEU A 626 29.45 16.66 3.54
C LEU A 626 29.77 18.10 3.12
N TYR A 627 30.40 18.86 3.99
CA TYR A 627 30.84 20.23 3.75
C TYR A 627 31.70 20.31 2.48
N THR A 628 32.74 19.48 2.43
CA THR A 628 33.68 19.45 1.30
C THR A 628 32.94 19.06 0.03
N TYR A 629 32.15 17.98 0.07
CA TYR A 629 31.39 17.51 -1.08
C TYR A 629 30.45 18.59 -1.64
N LEU A 630 29.71 19.30 -0.79
CA LEU A 630 28.77 20.32 -1.24
C LEU A 630 29.50 21.54 -1.83
N LEU A 631 30.52 22.07 -1.16
CA LEU A 631 31.17 23.32 -1.57
C LEU A 631 32.22 23.15 -2.67
N SER A 632 32.87 21.99 -2.79
CA SER A 632 33.90 21.75 -3.82
C SER A 632 33.38 21.00 -5.03
N GLU A 633 32.34 20.16 -4.88
CA GLU A 633 31.85 19.29 -5.96
C GLU A 633 30.41 19.59 -6.35
N GLN A 634 29.45 19.41 -5.44
CA GLN A 634 28.03 19.34 -5.80
C GLN A 634 27.48 20.69 -6.25
N LEU A 635 27.62 21.74 -5.44
CA LEU A 635 27.00 23.04 -5.73
C LEU A 635 27.64 23.74 -6.94
N PRO A 636 28.98 23.85 -7.06
CA PRO A 636 29.59 24.51 -8.21
C PRO A 636 29.40 23.77 -9.53
N LYS A 637 29.31 22.42 -9.49
CA LYS A 637 29.03 21.63 -10.70
C LYS A 637 27.56 21.69 -11.09
N ARG A 638 26.63 21.54 -10.14
CA ARG A 638 25.19 21.51 -10.43
C ARG A 638 24.64 22.90 -10.80
N PHE A 639 25.05 23.94 -10.08
CA PHE A 639 24.52 25.30 -10.20
C PHE A 639 25.65 26.33 -10.45
N PRO A 640 26.38 26.24 -11.57
CA PRO A 640 27.54 27.09 -11.86
C PRO A 640 27.21 28.59 -11.99
N THR A 641 25.94 28.93 -12.22
CA THR A 641 25.43 30.31 -12.25
C THR A 641 25.26 30.93 -10.87
N ILE A 642 25.26 30.11 -9.80
CA ILE A 642 25.04 30.53 -8.41
C ILE A 642 26.31 30.32 -7.59
N PHE A 643 27.00 29.20 -7.78
CA PHE A 643 28.20 28.85 -7.02
C PHE A 643 29.41 28.78 -7.93
N GLN A 644 30.43 29.59 -7.63
CA GLN A 644 31.65 29.65 -8.40
C GLN A 644 32.86 29.38 -7.52
N LEU A 645 33.73 28.48 -7.98
CA LEU A 645 35.02 28.25 -7.35
C LEU A 645 35.98 29.41 -7.65
N SER A 646 36.84 29.73 -6.67
CA SER A 646 37.99 30.60 -6.89
C SER A 646 38.98 29.98 -7.89
N GLN A 647 39.89 30.78 -8.44
CA GLN A 647 40.87 30.30 -9.44
C GLN A 647 41.73 29.12 -8.95
N ASP A 648 42.00 29.06 -7.64
CA ASP A 648 42.75 28.00 -6.97
C ASP A 648 41.84 26.93 -6.34
N ASN A 649 40.53 26.99 -6.57
CA ASN A 649 39.49 26.12 -5.98
C ASN A 649 39.47 26.08 -4.44
N SER A 650 40.08 27.04 -3.75
CA SER A 650 40.14 27.09 -2.28
C SER A 650 38.90 27.67 -1.63
N ALA A 651 38.08 28.40 -2.38
CA ALA A 651 36.83 28.99 -1.90
C ALA A 651 35.69 28.81 -2.92
N CYS A 652 34.47 28.67 -2.40
CA CYS A 652 33.23 28.63 -3.15
C CYS A 652 32.43 29.90 -2.86
N LYS A 653 32.21 30.72 -3.89
CA LYS A 653 31.45 31.96 -3.83
C LYS A 653 30.02 31.71 -4.24
N ASN A 654 29.08 32.05 -3.35
CA ASN A 654 27.65 32.07 -3.62
C ASN A 654 27.26 33.46 -4.13
N LEU A 655 27.00 33.57 -5.43
CA LEU A 655 26.66 34.83 -6.10
C LEU A 655 25.30 35.38 -5.70
N ALA A 656 24.36 34.53 -5.28
CA ALA A 656 23.04 34.98 -4.83
C ALA A 656 23.11 35.72 -3.49
N THR A 657 24.00 35.29 -2.58
CA THR A 657 24.16 35.91 -1.25
C THR A 657 25.37 36.85 -1.16
N GLY A 658 26.28 36.80 -2.12
CA GLY A 658 27.55 37.55 -2.12
C GLY A 658 28.63 36.97 -1.21
N MET A 659 28.36 35.88 -0.49
CA MET A 659 29.29 35.27 0.46
C MET A 659 30.26 34.30 -0.22
N SER A 660 31.43 34.14 0.40
CA SER A 660 32.46 33.20 -0.05
C SER A 660 32.94 32.39 1.15
N PHE A 661 32.96 31.07 1.01
CA PHE A 661 33.38 30.14 2.06
C PHE A 661 34.51 29.22 1.57
N PRO A 662 35.44 28.81 2.44
CA PRO A 662 36.46 27.84 2.07
C PRO A 662 35.85 26.53 1.58
N THR A 663 36.43 25.88 0.57
CA THR A 663 35.97 24.56 0.09
C THR A 663 36.29 23.42 1.04
N LEU A 664 37.25 23.63 1.96
CA LEU A 664 37.57 22.72 3.05
C LEU A 664 37.13 23.31 4.39
N PRO A 665 36.54 22.50 5.28
CA PRO A 665 35.99 22.98 6.55
C PRO A 665 37.09 23.40 7.51
N GLN A 666 37.04 24.65 7.98
CA GLN A 666 37.94 25.21 8.98
C GLN A 666 37.24 25.34 10.35
N GLY A 667 38.00 25.24 11.43
CA GLY A 667 37.45 25.42 12.78
C GLY A 667 36.61 24.24 13.29
N SER A 668 35.61 24.54 14.11
CA SER A 668 34.76 23.55 14.80
C SER A 668 33.68 22.95 13.88
N PRO A 669 33.13 21.76 14.23
CA PRO A 669 32.02 21.17 13.48
C PRO A 669 30.80 22.09 13.41
N ASP A 670 30.52 22.85 14.48
CA ASP A 670 29.45 23.84 14.51
C ASP A 670 29.66 25.00 13.54
N ALA A 671 30.91 25.40 13.29
CA ALA A 671 31.20 26.41 12.26
C ALA A 671 30.90 25.86 10.86
N ALA A 672 31.28 24.62 10.57
CA ALA A 672 30.98 23.96 9.30
C ALA A 672 29.46 23.77 9.09
N LEU A 673 28.74 23.33 10.13
CA LEU A 673 27.28 23.20 10.08
C LEU A 673 26.61 24.54 9.80
N ARG A 674 27.02 25.63 10.46
CA ARG A 674 26.48 26.97 10.21
C ARG A 674 26.68 27.41 8.76
N ILE A 675 27.89 27.28 8.23
CA ILE A 675 28.16 27.58 6.82
C ILE A 675 27.24 26.77 5.88
N LEU A 676 27.06 25.47 6.15
CA LEU A 676 26.11 24.64 5.38
C LEU A 676 24.68 25.17 5.47
N GLY A 677 24.21 25.49 6.68
CA GLY A 677 22.87 26.06 6.90
C GLY A 677 22.65 27.42 6.23
N GLU A 678 23.73 28.19 6.05
CA GLU A 678 23.74 29.48 5.33
C GLU A 678 23.99 29.36 3.83
N THR A 679 24.16 28.14 3.31
CA THR A 679 24.47 27.87 1.90
C THR A 679 23.36 27.09 1.21
N ILE A 680 22.78 26.08 1.87
CA ILE A 680 21.71 25.24 1.32
C ILE A 680 20.42 25.41 2.12
N GLU A 681 19.28 25.23 1.46
CA GLU A 681 17.96 25.37 2.06
C GLU A 681 17.51 24.11 2.81
N GLU A 682 18.02 22.95 2.41
CA GLU A 682 17.67 21.67 3.01
C GLU A 682 18.09 21.62 4.48
N ASP A 683 17.17 21.13 5.31
CA ASP A 683 17.49 20.63 6.63
C ASP A 683 18.04 19.21 6.50
N PHE A 684 18.92 18.81 7.42
CA PHE A 684 19.52 17.48 7.36
C PHE A 684 19.90 16.90 8.71
N PHE A 685 19.92 15.57 8.73
CA PHE A 685 20.47 14.72 9.78
C PHE A 685 21.51 13.78 9.16
N LEU A 686 22.63 13.63 9.85
CA LEU A 686 23.66 12.64 9.54
C LEU A 686 23.48 11.45 10.47
N LEU A 687 23.33 10.27 9.88
CA LEU A 687 23.08 9.03 10.60
C LEU A 687 24.23 8.06 10.41
N ARG A 688 24.69 7.45 11.49
CA ARG A 688 25.71 6.40 11.46
C ARG A 688 25.12 5.09 11.91
N GLN A 689 25.43 4.02 11.18
CA GLN A 689 25.04 2.68 11.59
C GLN A 689 25.82 2.25 12.86
N THR A 690 25.11 1.83 13.89
CA THR A 690 25.67 1.18 15.10
C THR A 690 25.06 -0.21 15.25
N PRO A 691 25.58 -1.07 16.17
CA PRO A 691 24.96 -2.36 16.46
C PRO A 691 23.49 -2.28 16.91
N GLU A 692 23.09 -1.15 17.49
CA GLU A 692 21.74 -0.88 18.01
C GLU A 692 20.78 -0.29 16.95
N GLY A 693 21.28 0.13 15.78
CA GLY A 693 20.50 0.76 14.71
C GLY A 693 21.20 2.01 14.14
N HIS A 694 20.54 2.73 13.25
CA HIS A 694 21.11 4.00 12.76
C HIS A 694 20.91 5.10 13.79
N GLN A 695 22.01 5.75 14.20
CA GLN A 695 22.06 6.79 15.22
C GLN A 695 22.28 8.16 14.58
N SER A 696 21.53 9.18 15.03
CA SER A 696 21.76 10.58 14.65
C SER A 696 23.03 11.12 15.31
N ILE A 697 24.05 11.43 14.50
CA ILE A 697 25.38 11.87 14.96
C ILE A 697 25.61 13.37 14.76
N ALA A 698 24.87 14.01 13.85
CA ALA A 698 24.89 15.45 13.64
C ALA A 698 23.63 15.90 12.89
N PHE A 699 23.29 17.19 12.98
CA PHE A 699 22.17 17.77 12.25
C PHE A 699 22.33 19.29 12.03
N MET A 700 21.61 19.79 11.03
CA MET A 700 21.25 21.20 10.82
C MET A 700 19.78 21.24 10.41
N CYS A 701 18.91 21.77 11.26
CA CYS A 701 17.47 21.81 11.05
C CYS A 701 16.89 23.15 11.50
N CYS A 702 16.71 24.07 10.56
CA CYS A 702 16.15 25.40 10.79
C CYS A 702 14.63 25.43 10.65
N PHE A 703 14.03 24.48 9.94
CA PHE A 703 12.59 24.44 9.70
C PHE A 703 11.97 23.14 10.24
N PRO A 704 12.07 22.85 11.55
CA PRO A 704 11.41 21.68 12.14
C PRO A 704 9.88 21.81 12.05
N SER A 705 9.20 20.66 12.08
CA SER A 705 7.74 20.57 12.16
C SER A 705 7.34 19.87 13.45
N GLY A 706 7.24 20.60 14.55
CA GLY A 706 6.68 20.06 15.80
C GLY A 706 7.59 19.17 16.60
N PHE A 707 8.89 19.39 16.47
CA PHE A 707 9.87 18.75 17.34
C PHE A 707 11.07 19.67 17.51
N ASP A 708 11.72 19.57 18.66
CA ASP A 708 13.05 20.15 18.87
C ASP A 708 14.12 19.22 18.27
N PRO A 709 14.86 19.64 17.22
CA PRO A 709 15.88 18.82 16.57
C PRO A 709 17.02 18.41 17.51
N SER A 710 17.39 19.26 18.48
CA SER A 710 18.47 18.99 19.41
C SER A 710 18.21 17.76 20.28
N THR A 711 16.93 17.50 20.58
CA THR A 711 16.51 16.32 21.35
C THR A 711 16.67 15.00 20.60
N LYS A 712 16.94 15.04 19.28
CA LYS A 712 17.13 13.87 18.42
C LYS A 712 18.61 13.49 18.28
N LEU A 713 19.52 14.38 18.65
CA LEU A 713 20.97 14.12 18.60
C LEU A 713 21.35 12.97 19.53
N GLY A 714 22.16 12.03 19.03
CA GLY A 714 22.62 10.85 19.75
C GLY A 714 21.59 9.72 19.87
N LYS A 715 20.35 9.89 19.39
CA LYS A 715 19.31 8.85 19.43
C LYS A 715 19.31 8.00 18.18
N THR A 716 18.87 6.75 18.32
CA THR A 716 18.60 5.82 17.22
C THR A 716 17.33 6.20 16.46
N LEU A 717 17.15 5.72 15.23
CA LEU A 717 15.93 5.96 14.46
C LEU A 717 14.68 5.49 15.21
N VAL A 718 14.76 4.34 15.90
CA VAL A 718 13.65 3.82 16.70
C VAL A 718 13.27 4.78 17.84
N GLU A 719 14.25 5.32 18.55
CA GLU A 719 14.01 6.29 19.63
C GLU A 719 13.49 7.63 19.10
N ILE A 720 14.01 8.10 17.95
CA ILE A 720 13.58 9.33 17.30
C ILE A 720 12.11 9.26 16.89
N HIS A 721 11.70 8.12 16.32
CA HIS A 721 10.36 7.88 15.79
C HIS A 721 9.38 7.27 16.80
N GLY A 722 9.78 7.03 18.05
CA GLY A 722 8.90 6.51 19.10
C GLY A 722 7.54 7.21 19.24
N PRO A 723 7.44 8.55 19.06
CA PRO A 723 6.15 9.26 19.08
C PRO A 723 5.27 9.06 17.85
N VAL A 724 5.79 8.50 16.75
CA VAL A 724 5.07 8.36 15.48
C VAL A 724 4.16 7.13 15.55
N PRO A 725 2.83 7.28 15.37
CA PRO A 725 1.90 6.17 15.42
C PRO A 725 2.21 5.12 14.35
N SER A 726 2.15 3.84 14.73
CA SER A 726 2.36 2.70 13.85
C SER A 726 3.75 2.60 13.23
N TYR A 727 4.76 3.29 13.78
CA TYR A 727 6.14 3.19 13.31
C TYR A 727 6.70 1.76 13.36
N GLU A 728 6.25 0.93 14.32
CA GLU A 728 6.65 -0.47 14.45
C GLU A 728 6.38 -1.30 13.18
N LYS A 729 5.42 -0.88 12.35
CA LYS A 729 5.09 -1.53 11.07
C LYS A 729 6.16 -1.31 10.00
N ILE A 730 6.92 -0.23 10.07
CA ILE A 730 7.92 0.15 9.06
C ILE A 730 9.36 0.17 9.59
N GLY A 731 9.57 0.23 10.91
CA GLY A 731 10.89 0.43 11.51
C GLY A 731 11.93 -0.62 11.10
N SER A 732 11.56 -1.91 11.07
CA SER A 732 12.49 -2.97 10.63
C SER A 732 12.87 -2.83 9.15
N SER A 733 11.90 -2.48 8.29
CA SER A 733 12.12 -2.26 6.87
C SER A 733 13.00 -1.03 6.62
N MET A 734 12.78 0.04 7.38
CA MET A 734 13.60 1.26 7.34
C MET A 734 15.05 0.96 7.71
N GLU A 735 15.30 0.28 8.82
CA GLU A 735 16.65 -0.09 9.26
C GLU A 735 17.37 -0.97 8.24
N LYS A 736 16.69 -1.98 7.70
CA LYS A 736 17.24 -2.84 6.63
C LYS A 736 17.57 -2.04 5.37
N PHE A 737 16.70 -1.09 5.00
CA PHE A 737 16.94 -0.25 3.83
C PHE A 737 18.16 0.67 4.04
N PHE A 738 18.25 1.35 5.18
CA PHE A 738 19.35 2.26 5.48
C PHE A 738 20.68 1.51 5.57
N ALA A 739 20.68 0.27 6.08
CA ALA A 739 21.86 -0.59 6.10
C ALA A 739 22.32 -1.00 4.69
N LYS A 740 21.38 -1.18 3.75
CA LYS A 740 21.66 -1.63 2.37
C LYS A 740 21.90 -0.50 1.37
N LEU A 741 21.51 0.74 1.67
CA LEU A 741 21.66 1.86 0.73
C LEU A 741 23.13 2.00 0.33
N GLU A 742 23.46 1.96 -0.96
CA GLU A 742 24.85 2.00 -1.44
C GLU A 742 25.32 3.42 -1.73
N VAL A 743 26.65 3.63 -1.71
CA VAL A 743 27.25 4.89 -2.16
C VAL A 743 26.90 5.14 -3.63
N GLY A 744 26.53 6.38 -3.97
CA GLY A 744 26.14 6.76 -5.32
C GLY A 744 24.68 6.44 -5.69
N LYS A 745 23.96 5.69 -4.85
CA LYS A 745 22.50 5.54 -4.93
C LYS A 745 21.84 6.55 -4.00
N SER A 746 20.81 7.23 -4.50
CA SER A 746 19.97 8.12 -3.70
C SER A 746 18.51 7.76 -3.88
N VAL A 747 17.69 8.02 -2.87
CA VAL A 747 16.24 7.93 -2.95
C VAL A 747 15.59 9.20 -2.43
N LYS A 748 14.35 9.43 -2.84
CA LYS A 748 13.50 10.53 -2.38
C LYS A 748 12.12 10.04 -1.99
N ARG A 749 11.45 10.82 -1.14
CA ARG A 749 10.03 10.64 -0.78
C ARG A 749 9.44 11.97 -0.34
N THR A 750 8.12 12.03 -0.21
CA THR A 750 7.43 13.19 0.37
C THR A 750 6.79 12.82 1.70
N ASN A 751 6.94 13.70 2.69
CA ASN A 751 6.10 13.73 3.89
C ASN A 751 5.29 15.03 3.87
N TRP A 752 4.08 15.01 4.41
CA TRP A 752 3.22 16.19 4.41
C TRP A 752 2.43 16.36 5.71
N SER A 753 2.05 17.59 6.03
CA SER A 753 1.15 17.97 7.11
C SER A 753 0.41 19.27 6.74
N VAL A 754 -0.55 19.71 7.57
CA VAL A 754 -1.09 21.06 7.50
C VAL A 754 -0.49 21.88 8.62
N GLN A 755 -0.13 23.12 8.29
CA GLN A 755 0.40 24.11 9.21
C GLN A 755 -0.53 25.32 9.18
N THR A 756 -1.06 25.72 10.33
CA THR A 756 -2.04 26.81 10.49
C THR A 756 -1.41 28.15 10.85
N HIS A 757 -0.11 28.30 10.55
CA HIS A 757 0.66 29.52 10.77
C HIS A 757 1.73 29.68 9.69
N THR A 758 2.34 30.88 9.61
CA THR A 758 3.38 31.21 8.62
C THR A 758 4.79 30.78 9.03
N GLU A 759 5.03 30.52 10.32
CA GLU A 759 6.37 30.27 10.84
C GLU A 759 6.97 28.95 10.35
N LEU A 760 8.12 29.00 9.69
CA LEU A 760 8.84 27.79 9.27
C LEU A 760 9.61 27.13 10.43
N PHE A 761 10.14 27.92 11.36
CA PHE A 761 10.78 27.42 12.57
C PHE A 761 9.73 27.20 13.66
N ASN A 762 9.32 25.95 13.85
CA ASN A 762 8.39 25.61 14.93
C ASN A 762 8.72 24.25 15.58
N CYS A 763 9.25 24.29 16.81
CA CYS A 763 9.61 23.11 17.58
C CYS A 763 8.45 22.47 18.37
N GLN A 764 7.29 23.14 18.49
CA GLN A 764 6.18 22.69 19.36
C GLN A 764 4.84 22.49 18.62
N GLY A 765 4.61 23.13 17.47
CA GLY A 765 3.35 23.06 16.70
C GLY A 765 3.30 21.95 15.66
N ASN A 766 2.22 21.81 14.90
CA ASN A 766 2.01 20.83 13.82
C ASN A 766 1.93 19.33 14.20
N HIS A 767 2.48 18.89 15.33
CA HIS A 767 2.32 17.53 15.82
C HIS A 767 1.81 17.49 17.27
N ILE A 768 1.06 16.43 17.61
CA ILE A 768 0.61 16.12 18.98
C ILE A 768 1.31 14.86 19.45
N THR A 769 1.94 14.90 20.63
CA THR A 769 2.62 13.74 21.22
C THR A 769 2.30 13.56 22.69
N GLY A 770 2.25 12.31 23.17
CA GLY A 770 2.08 12.02 24.61
C GLY A 770 0.81 12.61 25.22
N ASN A 771 0.97 13.43 26.27
CA ASN A 771 -0.12 14.03 27.06
C ASN A 771 -0.42 15.49 26.67
N ASP A 772 -0.04 15.94 25.47
CA ASP A 772 -0.32 17.29 25.00
C ASP A 772 -1.83 17.58 25.08
N THR A 773 -2.19 18.71 25.71
CA THR A 773 -3.58 19.18 25.73
C THR A 773 -3.90 19.92 24.43
N TYR A 774 -5.11 19.75 23.93
CA TYR A 774 -5.59 20.43 22.73
C TYR A 774 -7.09 20.63 22.77
N ASN A 775 -7.58 21.60 22.02
CA ASN A 775 -8.99 21.76 21.74
C ASN A 775 -9.31 21.09 20.40
N HIS A 776 -10.50 20.51 20.31
CA HIS A 776 -11.00 20.00 19.04
C HIS A 776 -11.59 21.14 18.21
N ASP A 777 -11.46 21.01 16.88
CA ASP A 777 -12.14 21.87 15.91
C ASP A 777 -11.93 23.37 16.16
N GLU A 778 -10.67 23.73 16.32
CA GLU A 778 -10.23 25.12 16.43
C GLU A 778 -10.59 25.89 15.16
N ASP A 779 -11.01 27.13 15.33
CA ASP A 779 -11.21 28.06 14.21
C ASP A 779 -9.84 28.43 13.62
N VAL A 780 -9.69 28.28 12.31
CA VAL A 780 -8.41 28.44 11.61
C VAL A 780 -8.49 29.55 10.58
N ASP A 781 -7.52 30.45 10.67
CA ASP A 781 -7.31 31.50 9.66
C ASP A 781 -6.76 30.85 8.38
N ILE A 782 -7.62 30.67 7.39
CA ILE A 782 -7.28 30.04 6.10
C ILE A 782 -6.17 30.79 5.37
N GLU A 783 -6.06 32.12 5.56
CA GLU A 783 -5.00 32.92 4.94
C GLU A 783 -3.61 32.59 5.48
N LYS A 784 -3.55 31.99 6.67
CA LYS A 784 -2.33 31.54 7.32
C LYS A 784 -2.21 30.02 7.35
N THR A 785 -3.03 29.32 6.57
CA THR A 785 -3.05 27.87 6.54
C THR A 785 -2.41 27.34 5.26
N PHE A 786 -1.45 26.42 5.45
CA PHE A 786 -0.60 25.90 4.39
C PHE A 786 -0.57 24.38 4.40
N LEU A 787 -0.59 23.78 3.21
CA LEU A 787 -0.05 22.44 2.99
C LEU A 787 1.47 22.53 3.13
N ARG A 788 2.00 21.87 4.16
CA ARG A 788 3.44 21.75 4.39
C ARG A 788 3.92 20.43 3.80
N ILE A 789 4.92 20.48 2.92
CA ILE A 789 5.55 19.29 2.33
C ILE A 789 7.05 19.31 2.57
N GLU A 790 7.58 18.16 2.98
CA GLU A 790 9.00 17.88 3.03
C GLU A 790 9.36 16.95 1.87
N LEU A 791 10.16 17.44 0.92
CA LEU A 791 10.82 16.61 -0.08
C LEU A 791 12.07 16.02 0.56
N GLN A 792 11.96 14.79 1.05
CA GLN A 792 13.01 14.10 1.79
C GLN A 792 13.91 13.33 0.83
N THR A 793 15.23 13.41 1.00
CA THR A 793 16.22 12.62 0.26
C THR A 793 17.13 11.85 1.21
N LEU A 794 17.61 10.70 0.73
CA LEU A 794 18.53 9.81 1.44
C LEU A 794 19.69 9.46 0.50
N THR A 795 20.92 9.60 0.98
CA THR A 795 22.13 9.18 0.25
C THR A 795 23.22 8.75 1.22
N ARG A 796 24.10 7.82 0.80
CA ARG A 796 25.26 7.41 1.61
C ARG A 796 26.51 8.22 1.21
N LEU A 797 27.17 8.76 2.22
CA LEU A 797 28.46 9.44 2.08
C LEU A 797 29.59 8.42 1.79
N PRO A 798 30.42 8.64 0.75
CA PRO A 798 31.41 7.67 0.29
C PRO A 798 32.53 7.34 1.28
N LYS A 799 33.02 8.32 2.05
CA LYS A 799 34.20 8.17 2.92
C LYS A 799 33.82 7.68 4.31
N THR A 800 32.82 8.31 4.93
CA THR A 800 32.39 7.95 6.29
C THR A 800 31.34 6.86 6.34
N GLY A 801 30.68 6.58 5.21
CA GLY A 801 29.55 5.64 5.15
C GLY A 801 28.29 6.14 5.87
N ALA A 802 28.28 7.36 6.40
CA ALA A 802 27.12 7.94 7.05
C ALA A 802 25.98 8.17 6.04
N ILE A 803 24.74 8.02 6.50
CA ILE A 803 23.55 8.36 5.72
C ILE A 803 23.26 9.84 5.93
N LEU A 804 23.19 10.59 4.84
CA LEU A 804 22.59 11.91 4.78
C LEU A 804 21.09 11.77 4.54
N PHE A 805 20.30 12.08 5.56
CA PHE A 805 18.86 12.31 5.44
C PHE A 805 18.64 13.82 5.37
N SER A 806 18.22 14.34 4.22
CA SER A 806 17.92 15.76 4.05
C SER A 806 16.47 15.97 3.64
N PHE A 807 15.95 17.17 3.84
CA PHE A 807 14.64 17.55 3.32
C PHE A 807 14.54 19.04 3.05
N LYS A 808 13.93 19.39 1.90
CA LYS A 808 13.48 20.76 1.61
C LYS A 808 12.01 20.90 1.99
N THR A 809 11.69 21.96 2.72
CA THR A 809 10.33 22.26 3.16
C THR A 809 9.67 23.26 2.20
N TYR A 810 8.46 22.93 1.75
CA TYR A 810 7.58 23.79 0.96
C TYR A 810 6.32 24.10 1.74
N LEU A 811 5.84 25.34 1.65
CA LEU A 811 4.53 25.76 2.13
C LEU A 811 3.68 26.23 0.95
N TYR A 812 2.57 25.54 0.70
CA TYR A 812 1.59 25.93 -0.31
C TYR A 812 0.33 26.45 0.39
N PRO A 813 -0.13 27.68 0.12
CA PRO A 813 -1.38 28.17 0.69
C PRO A 813 -2.54 27.22 0.37
N VAL A 814 -3.36 26.87 1.35
CA VAL A 814 -4.51 25.98 1.13
C VAL A 814 -5.50 26.59 0.14
N ARG A 815 -5.61 27.92 0.10
CA ARG A 815 -6.35 28.65 -0.95
C ARG A 815 -5.85 28.29 -2.35
N GLN A 816 -4.54 28.28 -2.58
CA GLN A 816 -3.96 27.94 -3.88
C GLN A 816 -4.35 26.50 -4.29
N ILE A 817 -4.30 25.55 -3.36
CA ILE A 817 -4.70 24.15 -3.63
C ILE A 817 -6.18 24.07 -4.03
N LYS A 818 -7.03 24.89 -3.41
CA LYS A 818 -8.45 24.99 -3.76
C LYS A 818 -8.65 25.60 -5.15
N GLU A 819 -7.96 26.70 -5.46
CA GLU A 819 -7.99 27.37 -6.76
C GLU A 819 -7.49 26.48 -7.90
N GLU A 820 -6.54 25.58 -7.61
CA GLU A 820 -6.07 24.53 -8.53
C GLU A 820 -7.15 23.45 -8.80
N GLY A 821 -8.30 23.49 -8.13
CA GLY A 821 -9.36 22.48 -8.24
C GLY A 821 -9.08 21.21 -7.44
N LEU A 822 -8.02 21.19 -6.63
CA LEU A 822 -7.58 20.03 -5.85
C LEU A 822 -8.11 20.04 -4.40
N GLY A 823 -8.99 20.99 -4.08
CA GLY A 823 -9.61 21.13 -2.75
C GLY A 823 -10.19 19.82 -2.20
N PRO A 824 -11.12 19.16 -2.93
CA PRO A 824 -11.71 17.90 -2.51
C PRO A 824 -10.68 16.79 -2.28
N ALA A 825 -9.73 16.60 -3.22
CA ALA A 825 -8.70 15.57 -3.10
C ALA A 825 -7.80 15.79 -1.87
N PHE A 826 -7.49 17.06 -1.54
CA PHE A 826 -6.71 17.37 -0.36
C PHE A 826 -7.51 17.16 0.94
N ALA A 827 -8.79 17.54 0.96
CA ALA A 827 -9.68 17.27 2.08
C ALA A 827 -9.80 15.76 2.35
N ASP A 828 -9.95 14.95 1.30
CA ASP A 828 -10.00 13.49 1.42
C ASP A 828 -8.67 12.91 1.93
N ALA A 829 -7.53 13.52 1.58
CA ALA A 829 -6.24 13.13 2.13
C ALA A 829 -6.07 13.50 3.61
N ILE A 830 -6.62 14.64 4.05
CA ILE A 830 -6.67 15.05 5.47
C ILE A 830 -7.50 14.04 6.25
N GLU A 831 -8.71 13.75 5.79
CA GLU A 831 -9.59 12.75 6.39
C GLU A 831 -8.95 11.36 6.39
N GLY A 832 -8.23 11.03 5.31
CA GLY A 832 -7.45 9.82 5.14
C GLY A 832 -6.41 9.56 6.22
N LEU A 833 -5.95 10.59 6.96
CA LEU A 833 -5.05 10.42 8.11
C LEU A 833 -5.67 9.59 9.25
N SER A 834 -7.00 9.57 9.33
CA SER A 834 -7.76 8.74 10.29
C SER A 834 -8.07 7.33 9.76
N LYS A 835 -7.78 7.07 8.49
CA LYS A 835 -8.07 5.83 7.76
C LYS A 835 -6.78 5.03 7.52
N GLY A 836 -6.94 3.77 7.11
CA GLY A 836 -5.81 2.93 6.68
C GLY A 836 -5.07 2.25 7.82
N ASN A 837 -3.77 2.00 7.63
CA ASN A 837 -2.99 1.18 8.55
C ASN A 837 -2.34 1.97 9.71
N ALA A 838 -2.53 3.29 9.80
CA ALA A 838 -1.96 4.14 10.85
C ALA A 838 -2.94 5.25 11.30
N PRO A 839 -4.14 4.92 11.79
CA PRO A 839 -5.20 5.91 12.08
C PRO A 839 -4.81 6.94 13.15
N GLY A 840 -3.85 6.63 14.01
CA GLY A 840 -3.30 7.59 14.97
C GLY A 840 -2.62 8.81 14.31
N MET A 841 -2.35 8.75 13.00
CA MET A 841 -1.75 9.84 12.24
C MET A 841 -2.65 11.08 12.20
N TRP A 842 -3.98 10.91 12.28
CA TRP A 842 -4.94 12.01 12.44
C TRP A 842 -4.60 12.90 13.63
N THR A 843 -4.45 12.29 14.81
CA THR A 843 -4.08 13.02 16.03
C THR A 843 -2.64 13.50 15.96
N TYR A 844 -1.71 12.63 15.54
CA TYR A 844 -0.29 12.97 15.50
C TYR A 844 0.00 14.17 14.59
N LYS A 845 -0.68 14.32 13.45
CA LYS A 845 -0.58 15.48 12.55
C LYS A 845 -1.47 16.66 12.95
N SER A 846 -2.00 16.66 14.16
CA SER A 846 -2.87 17.70 14.72
C SER A 846 -4.18 17.92 13.97
N ALA A 847 -4.62 16.98 13.11
CA ALA A 847 -5.86 17.12 12.35
C ALA A 847 -7.10 17.18 13.26
N VAL A 848 -7.00 16.67 14.50
CA VAL A 848 -8.01 16.89 15.55
C VAL A 848 -8.27 18.37 15.88
N ARG A 849 -7.30 19.27 15.65
CA ARG A 849 -7.42 20.71 15.90
C ARG A 849 -7.98 21.43 14.69
N TRP A 850 -7.38 21.24 13.52
CA TRP A 850 -7.64 22.06 12.33
C TRP A 850 -8.40 21.33 11.22
N GLY A 851 -8.55 20.01 11.31
CA GLY A 851 -9.03 19.16 10.22
C GLY A 851 -10.40 19.55 9.72
N SER A 852 -11.37 19.73 10.62
CA SER A 852 -12.75 20.10 10.28
C SER A 852 -12.79 21.43 9.49
N SER A 853 -12.29 22.51 10.09
CA SER A 853 -12.30 23.85 9.52
C SER A 853 -11.57 23.95 8.17
N VAL A 854 -10.43 23.27 8.02
CA VAL A 854 -9.68 23.25 6.75
C VAL A 854 -10.39 22.44 5.67
N MET A 855 -10.97 21.29 6.01
CA MET A 855 -11.72 20.47 5.05
C MET A 855 -12.99 21.18 4.58
N ASP A 856 -13.71 21.88 5.47
CA ASP A 856 -14.89 22.67 5.11
C ASP A 856 -14.53 23.78 4.12
N TYR A 857 -13.43 24.49 4.36
CA TYR A 857 -12.93 25.47 3.41
C TYR A 857 -12.57 24.82 2.06
N LEU A 858 -11.85 23.70 2.07
CA LEU A 858 -11.42 23.02 0.84
C LEU A 858 -12.58 22.47 0.01
N ARG A 859 -13.70 22.10 0.65
CA ARG A 859 -14.90 21.53 0.01
C ARG A 859 -15.96 22.57 -0.38
N SER A 860 -15.87 23.81 0.11
CA SER A 860 -16.85 24.89 -0.13
C SER A 860 -16.83 25.50 -1.52
#